data_AF-A0A1W9V658-F1
#
_entry.id   AF-A0A1W9V658-F1
#
_cell.length_a   1.000
_cell.length_b   1.000
_cell.length_c   1.000
_cell.angle_alpha   90.00
_cell.angle_beta   90.00
_cell.angle_gamma   90.00
#
_symmetry.space_group_name_H-M   'P 1'
#
loop_
_entity.id
_entity.type
_entity.pdbx_description
1 polymer ?
#
loop_
_entity_poly.entity_id
_entity_poly.type
_entity_poly.pdbx_seq_one_letter_code
_entity_poly.pdbx_strand_id
1 'polypeptide(L)'
;MNTENNKRGIRVGVSKYSPFGVGGIRIYDQAAMMTENTKHLRPFFTVDQKDVKRFARSKNSEEEIVYKVDKNIQGYCIYTSWKPGVERNLNEEICVYVSKNGRDWELAGKPAGQNVVDYKAGIYEVTQENDPQWINIHYHAYYDLGGTYLKVKWNRGNSADSPQIYRVEINYADSPGEGWKNMFIDECHDFSKSFAHSEGLFIDSENPKNHRSVIMYASDDVFEQEIQYALEGGIDFWIFLMGEKNNAHTWSIEQYLSLARCRDIGFCVELHHPTPFRKSGEISDNETWEEYCQRVARYMNEPNYIKVLHGRPLFYTVAYMTPGEVDLLREIVMAAGHENPYIIDAFWGAPRLSSADAISCYNGSNGFDPLTWRYYGEHDKLKVMPNFGIGMNDTCRIPNPPPWGNWGVDKPFLSPHEMRCQLQEAVDFVVDNPESCDAQILTVFDWDSQTEGGWLCPGLNEDGSVERVRLDIFKDVLLSSEPVHYEKQEAIQTSNLVFNPGFEENNIPRPDLVGWKVVLNEGQNPVLVNAFASRREGYKSELCGGFSFQEEYKISIFQNIFNIPHAIYQLSAYVKSSGGQNECSMFIRNHGKPEERINIGKVDEWTKISLKGISISSQSCEVGFYCDSRGSDWVLFDNIELSPHRAETIF
;
A
#
# COMPACT_ATOMS: atom_id res chain seq x y z
N MET A 1 -27.97 2.26 8.08
CA MET A 1 -26.75 2.16 8.92
C MET A 1 -26.93 3.10 10.09
N ASN A 2 -26.53 2.68 11.29
CA ASN A 2 -26.69 3.44 12.54
C ASN A 2 -25.81 4.69 12.54
N THR A 3 -26.27 5.77 11.93
CA THR A 3 -25.66 7.10 12.03
C THR A 3 -25.95 7.80 13.36
N GLU A 4 -26.63 7.13 14.31
CA GLU A 4 -27.02 7.73 15.60
C GLU A 4 -25.89 7.77 16.65
N ASN A 5 -24.75 7.10 16.42
CA ASN A 5 -23.72 6.97 17.46
C ASN A 5 -22.46 7.82 17.31
N ASN A 6 -22.20 8.49 16.16
CA ASN A 6 -21.17 9.52 16.08
C ASN A 6 -21.82 10.89 16.32
N LYS A 7 -21.78 11.36 17.57
CA LYS A 7 -22.58 12.51 18.09
C LYS A 7 -22.26 13.87 17.47
N ARG A 8 -21.39 13.95 16.45
CA ARG A 8 -20.99 15.19 15.77
C ARG A 8 -21.29 15.26 14.27
N GLY A 9 -21.91 14.22 13.68
CA GLY A 9 -22.39 14.27 12.30
C GLY A 9 -21.34 14.10 11.21
N ILE A 10 -20.13 13.65 11.56
CA ILE A 10 -19.08 13.28 10.60
C ILE A 10 -18.99 11.76 10.44
N ARG A 11 -18.39 11.29 9.35
CA ARG A 11 -18.05 9.87 9.13
C ARG A 11 -16.55 9.65 9.15
N VAL A 12 -16.10 8.50 9.66
CA VAL A 12 -14.70 8.11 9.73
C VAL A 12 -14.43 6.95 8.76
N GLY A 13 -13.60 7.21 7.75
CA GLY A 13 -13.13 6.23 6.79
C GLY A 13 -11.69 5.82 7.09
N VAL A 14 -11.41 4.51 7.14
CA VAL A 14 -10.05 4.00 7.41
C VAL A 14 -9.55 3.21 6.20
N SER A 15 -8.35 3.52 5.71
CA SER A 15 -7.72 2.75 4.63
C SER A 15 -7.49 1.29 5.06
N LYS A 16 -7.82 0.35 4.17
CA LYS A 16 -7.64 -1.09 4.40
C LYS A 16 -6.83 -1.71 3.26
N TYR A 17 -5.68 -2.27 3.62
CA TYR A 17 -4.74 -2.90 2.70
C TYR A 17 -5.03 -4.38 2.44
N SER A 18 -5.72 -5.06 3.37
CA SER A 18 -5.63 -6.51 3.51
C SER A 18 -5.81 -7.37 2.24
N PRO A 19 -5.19 -8.56 2.21
CA PRO A 19 -4.38 -9.11 3.30
C PRO A 19 -2.88 -8.98 3.01
N PHE A 20 -2.35 -7.84 3.46
CA PHE A 20 -1.00 -7.65 3.95
C PHE A 20 0.16 -7.77 2.95
N GLY A 21 0.30 -6.76 2.08
CA GLY A 21 1.58 -6.46 1.45
C GLY A 21 1.59 -5.18 0.63
N VAL A 22 2.64 -4.39 0.81
CA VAL A 22 3.14 -3.52 -0.26
C VAL A 22 3.68 -4.45 -1.35
N GLY A 23 3.18 -4.35 -2.58
CA GLY A 23 3.77 -5.02 -3.74
C GLY A 23 3.51 -6.53 -3.88
N GLY A 24 2.32 -7.04 -3.53
CA GLY A 24 1.93 -8.43 -3.83
C GLY A 24 2.44 -9.50 -2.84
N ILE A 25 2.84 -9.06 -1.65
CA ILE A 25 3.36 -9.88 -0.54
C ILE A 25 2.23 -10.18 0.47
N ARG A 26 2.31 -11.25 1.29
CA ARG A 26 1.19 -11.77 2.14
C ARG A 26 1.37 -11.52 3.63
N ILE A 27 0.30 -11.83 4.40
CA ILE A 27 0.25 -11.99 5.88
C ILE A 27 1.52 -12.64 6.45
N TYR A 28 1.98 -13.75 5.84
CA TYR A 28 3.15 -14.50 6.31
C TYR A 28 4.44 -13.68 6.24
N ASP A 29 4.60 -12.87 5.20
CA ASP A 29 5.81 -12.10 4.98
C ASP A 29 5.86 -10.88 5.90
N GLN A 30 4.71 -10.30 6.26
CA GLN A 30 4.65 -9.26 7.30
C GLN A 30 5.02 -9.81 8.68
N ALA A 31 4.53 -11.02 9.02
CA ALA A 31 4.96 -11.72 10.24
C ALA A 31 6.46 -12.08 10.22
N ALA A 32 7.01 -12.39 9.05
CA ALA A 32 8.43 -12.68 8.85
C ALA A 32 9.32 -11.41 8.86
N MET A 33 8.76 -10.24 8.52
CA MET A 33 9.43 -8.95 8.72
C MET A 33 9.56 -8.67 10.22
N MET A 34 8.53 -8.97 11.03
CA MET A 34 8.57 -8.74 12.48
C MET A 34 9.48 -9.74 13.23
N THR A 35 10.64 -9.25 13.67
CA THR A 35 11.55 -9.96 14.60
C THR A 35 10.91 -10.27 15.95
N GLU A 36 11.55 -11.13 16.76
CA GLU A 36 11.11 -11.41 18.14
C GLU A 36 10.93 -10.14 18.99
N ASN A 37 11.77 -9.12 18.81
CA ASN A 37 11.68 -7.87 19.55
C ASN A 37 10.45 -7.02 19.15
N THR A 38 9.89 -7.26 17.96
CA THR A 38 8.74 -6.55 17.41
C THR A 38 7.51 -7.44 17.30
N LYS A 39 7.52 -8.64 17.89
CA LYS A 39 6.44 -9.63 17.70
C LYS A 39 5.10 -9.23 18.31
N HIS A 40 5.11 -8.32 19.29
CA HIS A 40 3.91 -7.74 19.87
C HIS A 40 3.16 -6.87 18.85
N LEU A 41 3.84 -6.34 17.83
CA LEU A 41 3.20 -5.57 16.75
C LEU A 41 2.38 -6.46 15.79
N ARG A 42 2.40 -7.79 15.96
CA ARG A 42 1.65 -8.69 15.10
C ARG A 42 0.14 -8.50 15.28
N PRO A 43 -0.68 -8.68 14.22
CA PRO A 43 -2.12 -8.64 14.33
C PRO A 43 -2.67 -9.60 15.41
N PHE A 44 -3.83 -9.26 15.99
CA PHE A 44 -4.46 -10.02 17.08
C PHE A 44 -4.71 -11.51 16.80
N PHE A 45 -4.85 -11.88 15.53
CA PHE A 45 -5.09 -13.26 15.10
C PHE A 45 -3.81 -14.08 14.93
N THR A 46 -2.64 -13.48 15.22
CA THR A 46 -1.38 -14.21 15.27
C THR A 46 -1.22 -14.94 16.62
N VAL A 47 -0.48 -16.04 16.63
CA VAL A 47 -0.29 -16.89 17.82
C VAL A 47 1.19 -17.04 18.14
N ASP A 48 1.58 -16.78 19.41
CA ASP A 48 2.96 -16.87 19.92
C ASP A 48 3.40 -18.33 20.11
N GLN A 49 4.42 -18.76 19.36
CA GLN A 49 4.99 -20.10 19.42
C GLN A 49 5.96 -20.26 20.60
N LYS A 50 5.45 -20.27 21.83
CA LYS A 50 6.11 -21.05 22.90
C LYS A 50 5.88 -22.56 22.75
N ASP A 51 5.15 -22.98 21.73
CA ASP A 51 4.91 -24.39 21.42
C ASP A 51 5.98 -24.95 20.46
N VAL A 52 6.99 -25.55 21.09
CA VAL A 52 8.20 -26.19 20.56
C VAL A 52 7.91 -27.45 19.72
N LYS A 53 6.95 -27.40 18.80
CA LYS A 53 6.56 -28.55 17.96
C LYS A 53 6.93 -28.44 16.48
N ARG A 54 7.75 -27.46 16.09
CA ARG A 54 8.24 -27.37 14.70
C ARG A 54 9.31 -28.42 14.31
N PHE A 55 9.60 -29.39 15.17
CA PHE A 55 10.30 -30.64 14.81
C PHE A 55 9.69 -31.91 15.44
N ALA A 56 8.45 -31.85 15.94
CA ALA A 56 7.80 -32.99 16.59
C ALA A 56 6.51 -33.39 15.86
N ARG A 57 6.67 -34.35 14.93
CA ARG A 57 5.74 -35.42 14.53
C ARG A 57 4.32 -35.28 15.15
N SER A 58 3.31 -34.94 14.35
CA SER A 58 1.91 -35.16 14.77
C SER A 58 1.54 -36.62 14.61
N LYS A 59 1.39 -37.32 15.74
CA LYS A 59 0.73 -38.63 15.81
C LYS A 59 -0.77 -38.45 15.53
N ASN A 60 -1.25 -38.79 14.33
CA ASN A 60 -2.30 -39.78 14.07
C ASN A 60 -2.85 -39.73 12.62
N SER A 61 -2.75 -40.89 11.96
CA SER A 61 -3.50 -41.46 10.83
C SER A 61 -3.81 -40.61 9.58
N GLU A 62 -3.11 -40.96 8.49
CA GLU A 62 -3.46 -40.74 7.08
C GLU A 62 -3.26 -39.32 6.52
N GLU A 63 -2.02 -38.86 6.49
CA GLU A 63 -1.66 -37.70 5.67
C GLU A 63 -1.81 -38.07 4.18
N GLU A 64 -2.56 -37.26 3.43
CA GLU A 64 -2.73 -37.35 1.99
C GLU A 64 -2.68 -35.96 1.36
N ILE A 65 -2.13 -35.86 0.14
CA ILE A 65 -2.09 -34.65 -0.67
C ILE A 65 -2.94 -34.89 -1.91
N VAL A 66 -3.84 -33.96 -2.24
CA VAL A 66 -4.71 -34.05 -3.41
C VAL A 66 -4.47 -32.87 -4.35
N TYR A 67 -4.21 -33.18 -5.60
CA TYR A 67 -4.00 -32.24 -6.70
C TYR A 67 -5.16 -32.28 -7.67
N LYS A 68 -5.49 -31.14 -8.26
CA LYS A 68 -6.45 -31.02 -9.37
C LYS A 68 -5.78 -30.34 -10.55
N VAL A 69 -5.98 -30.89 -11.73
CA VAL A 69 -5.53 -30.33 -13.02
C VAL A 69 -6.72 -30.15 -13.96
N ASP A 70 -6.58 -29.25 -14.94
CA ASP A 70 -7.71 -28.85 -15.78
C ASP A 70 -8.04 -29.84 -16.91
N LYS A 71 -7.17 -30.83 -17.14
CA LYS A 71 -7.30 -31.84 -18.22
C LYS A 71 -6.96 -33.24 -17.72
N ASN A 72 -7.06 -34.23 -18.60
CA ASN A 72 -6.79 -35.61 -18.23
C ASN A 72 -5.33 -35.82 -17.85
N ILE A 73 -5.11 -36.44 -16.69
CA ILE A 73 -3.78 -36.78 -16.20
C ILE A 73 -3.16 -37.86 -17.09
N GLN A 74 -2.04 -37.51 -17.71
CA GLN A 74 -1.24 -38.34 -18.62
C GLN A 74 -0.02 -38.97 -17.94
N GLY A 75 0.22 -38.64 -16.67
CA GLY A 75 1.31 -39.18 -15.87
C GLY A 75 1.66 -38.34 -14.66
N TYR A 76 2.55 -38.84 -13.81
CA TYR A 76 3.08 -38.13 -12.64
C TYR A 76 4.52 -38.55 -12.31
N CYS A 77 5.23 -37.75 -11.52
CA CYS A 77 6.49 -38.08 -10.86
C CYS A 77 6.52 -37.49 -9.44
N ILE A 78 6.83 -38.26 -8.41
CA ILE A 78 6.84 -37.85 -7.00
C ILE A 78 8.23 -38.06 -6.45
N TYR A 79 8.86 -37.00 -6.01
CA TYR A 79 10.23 -36.94 -5.56
C TYR A 79 10.26 -36.98 -4.03
N THR A 80 10.96 -37.96 -3.49
CA THR A 80 11.05 -38.18 -2.06
C THR A 80 12.49 -38.28 -1.59
N SER A 81 12.79 -37.75 -0.40
CA SER A 81 14.07 -37.93 0.26
C SER A 81 13.91 -38.85 1.47
N TRP A 82 14.91 -39.69 1.66
CA TRP A 82 14.95 -40.70 2.71
C TRP A 82 16.18 -40.53 3.58
N LYS A 83 15.96 -40.75 4.87
CA LYS A 83 17.03 -40.79 5.85
C LYS A 83 17.92 -42.03 5.60
N PRO A 84 19.25 -41.90 5.68
CA PRO A 84 20.15 -43.03 5.49
C PRO A 84 19.95 -44.11 6.55
N GLY A 85 20.11 -45.37 6.14
CA GLY A 85 20.13 -46.51 7.06
C GLY A 85 18.76 -46.99 7.55
N VAL A 86 17.67 -46.43 7.03
CA VAL A 86 16.29 -46.92 7.28
C VAL A 86 15.96 -48.05 6.30
N GLU A 87 15.36 -49.14 6.78
CA GLU A 87 14.89 -50.25 5.94
C GLU A 87 13.64 -49.82 5.16
N ARG A 88 13.66 -49.99 3.83
CA ARG A 88 12.68 -49.39 2.90
C ARG A 88 11.86 -50.47 2.20
N ASN A 89 10.52 -50.39 2.28
CA ASN A 89 9.63 -51.13 1.39
C ASN A 89 8.81 -50.15 0.54
N LEU A 90 9.40 -49.70 -0.56
CA LEU A 90 8.88 -48.60 -1.39
C LEU A 90 7.44 -48.83 -1.90
N ASN A 91 7.00 -50.09 -2.01
CA ASN A 91 5.65 -50.44 -2.44
C ASN A 91 4.58 -50.25 -1.36
N GLU A 92 4.97 -50.08 -0.10
CA GLU A 92 4.09 -49.98 1.07
C GLU A 92 4.18 -48.62 1.76
N GLU A 93 4.93 -47.67 1.21
CA GLU A 93 5.21 -46.39 1.87
C GLU A 93 4.35 -45.27 1.30
N ILE A 94 4.18 -45.22 -0.03
CA ILE A 94 3.33 -44.24 -0.72
C ILE A 94 2.41 -44.93 -1.73
N CYS A 95 1.11 -44.58 -1.68
CA CYS A 95 0.13 -44.93 -2.71
C CYS A 95 -0.32 -43.68 -3.46
N VAL A 96 -0.51 -43.83 -4.78
CA VAL A 96 -1.03 -42.76 -5.63
C VAL A 96 -2.40 -43.18 -6.18
N TYR A 97 -3.37 -42.29 -6.14
CA TYR A 97 -4.73 -42.52 -6.64
C TYR A 97 -5.11 -41.45 -7.67
N VAL A 98 -6.01 -41.78 -8.57
CA VAL A 98 -6.58 -40.88 -9.56
C VAL A 98 -8.11 -40.87 -9.46
N SER A 99 -8.73 -39.73 -9.72
CA SER A 99 -10.19 -39.60 -9.75
C SER A 99 -10.64 -38.66 -10.86
N LYS A 100 -11.81 -38.96 -11.45
CA LYS A 100 -12.48 -38.07 -12.42
C LYS A 100 -13.27 -36.95 -11.75
N ASN A 101 -13.71 -37.15 -10.51
CA ASN A 101 -14.69 -36.28 -9.83
C ASN A 101 -14.28 -35.89 -8.41
N GLY A 102 -13.09 -36.31 -7.96
CA GLY A 102 -12.56 -36.03 -6.63
C GLY A 102 -13.20 -36.85 -5.50
N ARG A 103 -14.06 -37.82 -5.80
CA ARG A 103 -14.77 -38.65 -4.82
C ARG A 103 -14.54 -40.15 -5.04
N ASP A 104 -14.57 -40.59 -6.29
CA ASP A 104 -14.35 -41.99 -6.66
C ASP A 104 -12.88 -42.19 -7.03
N TRP A 105 -12.12 -42.80 -6.12
CA TRP A 105 -10.65 -42.94 -6.24
C TRP A 105 -10.25 -44.32 -6.73
N GLU A 106 -9.42 -44.35 -7.76
CA GLU A 106 -8.79 -45.56 -8.29
C GLU A 106 -7.27 -45.49 -8.07
N LEU A 107 -6.62 -46.62 -7.76
CA LEU A 107 -5.18 -46.63 -7.57
C LEU A 107 -4.47 -46.33 -8.90
N ALA A 108 -3.77 -45.20 -8.98
CA ALA A 108 -2.99 -44.79 -10.12
C ALA A 108 -1.74 -45.70 -10.20
N GLY A 109 -1.54 -46.39 -11.31
CA GLY A 109 -0.50 -47.43 -11.40
C GLY A 109 -0.95 -48.77 -11.97
N LYS A 110 -2.26 -49.01 -12.13
CA LYS A 110 -2.80 -50.25 -12.73
C LYS A 110 -3.26 -50.03 -14.17
N PRO A 111 -2.58 -50.58 -15.19
CA PRO A 111 -3.26 -50.92 -16.43
C PRO A 111 -4.37 -51.94 -16.12
N ALA A 112 -5.51 -51.84 -16.80
CA ALA A 112 -6.59 -52.82 -16.63
C ALA A 112 -6.08 -54.26 -16.86
N GLY A 113 -6.13 -55.11 -15.82
CA GLY A 113 -5.84 -56.55 -15.91
C GLY A 113 -4.50 -57.04 -15.35
N GLN A 114 -3.70 -56.24 -14.63
CA GLN A 114 -2.46 -56.70 -13.99
C GLN A 114 -2.46 -56.56 -12.45
N ASN A 115 -1.77 -57.49 -11.76
CA ASN A 115 -1.62 -57.51 -10.31
C ASN A 115 -0.59 -56.47 -9.82
N VAL A 116 -0.84 -55.88 -8.65
CA VAL A 116 -0.07 -54.76 -8.04
C VAL A 116 1.44 -55.02 -7.91
N VAL A 117 1.85 -56.29 -7.86
CA VAL A 117 3.22 -56.68 -7.53
C VAL A 117 4.18 -56.57 -8.73
N ASP A 118 3.66 -56.58 -9.97
CA ASP A 118 4.49 -56.74 -11.18
C ASP A 118 4.69 -55.45 -12.01
N TYR A 119 4.00 -54.34 -11.69
CA TYR A 119 4.07 -53.14 -12.52
C TYR A 119 4.99 -52.05 -11.92
N LYS A 120 6.29 -52.19 -12.20
CA LYS A 120 7.34 -51.20 -11.90
C LYS A 120 7.27 -50.01 -12.87
N ALA A 121 6.37 -49.07 -12.61
CA ALA A 121 6.60 -47.70 -13.09
C ALA A 121 7.71 -47.10 -12.22
N GLY A 122 8.79 -46.65 -12.86
CA GLY A 122 10.16 -46.74 -12.36
C GLY A 122 10.41 -46.06 -11.00
N ILE A 123 11.17 -46.74 -10.17
CA ILE A 123 11.74 -46.15 -8.96
C ILE A 123 13.21 -45.92 -9.25
N TYR A 124 13.64 -44.66 -9.29
CA TYR A 124 15.05 -44.30 -9.48
C TYR A 124 15.64 -43.82 -8.16
N GLU A 125 16.73 -44.46 -7.74
CA GLU A 125 17.56 -44.00 -6.62
C GLU A 125 18.65 -43.09 -7.17
N VAL A 126 18.67 -41.83 -6.72
CA VAL A 126 19.65 -40.83 -7.16
C VAL A 126 20.42 -40.33 -5.94
N THR A 127 21.69 -40.69 -5.85
CA THR A 127 22.64 -40.13 -4.88
C THR A 127 23.33 -38.90 -5.49
N GLN A 128 23.16 -37.72 -4.89
CA GLN A 128 23.86 -36.50 -5.33
C GLN A 128 25.21 -36.36 -4.61
N GLU A 129 26.25 -35.90 -5.30
CA GLU A 129 27.61 -35.75 -4.75
C GLU A 129 27.72 -34.72 -3.62
N ASN A 130 26.80 -33.76 -3.54
CA ASN A 130 26.93 -32.59 -2.65
C ASN A 130 26.18 -32.71 -1.32
N ASP A 131 25.35 -33.74 -1.15
CA ASP A 131 24.73 -34.08 0.14
C ASP A 131 24.62 -35.60 0.30
N PRO A 132 25.73 -36.29 0.65
CA PRO A 132 25.82 -37.75 0.69
C PRO A 132 24.99 -38.40 1.82
N GLN A 133 24.25 -37.59 2.60
CA GLN A 133 23.50 -38.03 3.77
C GLN A 133 22.00 -38.18 3.54
N TRP A 134 21.47 -38.08 2.31
CA TRP A 134 20.06 -38.36 2.02
C TRP A 134 19.92 -39.08 0.68
N ILE A 135 18.94 -39.99 0.59
CA ILE A 135 18.70 -40.77 -0.63
C ILE A 135 17.42 -40.29 -1.30
N ASN A 136 17.51 -39.88 -2.57
CA ASN A 136 16.36 -39.44 -3.34
C ASN A 136 15.73 -40.59 -4.12
N ILE A 137 14.40 -40.72 -4.03
CA ILE A 137 13.60 -41.78 -4.67
C ILE A 137 12.42 -41.14 -5.40
N HIS A 138 12.25 -41.48 -6.68
CA HIS A 138 11.19 -40.93 -7.51
C HIS A 138 10.14 -42.00 -7.84
N TYR A 139 8.85 -41.72 -7.58
CA TYR A 139 7.72 -42.57 -7.98
C TYR A 139 7.02 -41.96 -9.19
N HIS A 140 6.92 -42.65 -10.32
CA HIS A 140 6.30 -42.06 -11.51
C HIS A 140 5.43 -43.02 -12.29
N ALA A 141 4.52 -42.49 -13.10
CA ALA A 141 3.74 -43.20 -14.11
C ALA A 141 3.63 -42.34 -15.38
N TYR A 142 3.77 -42.92 -16.57
CA TYR A 142 3.79 -42.19 -17.84
C TYR A 142 2.83 -42.80 -18.86
N TYR A 143 1.54 -42.79 -18.54
CA TYR A 143 0.46 -43.21 -19.43
C TYR A 143 -0.84 -42.51 -19.01
N ASP A 144 -1.84 -42.51 -19.89
CA ASP A 144 -3.14 -41.90 -19.61
C ASP A 144 -3.80 -42.58 -18.40
N LEU A 145 -3.81 -41.88 -17.27
CA LEU A 145 -4.45 -42.32 -16.03
C LEU A 145 -5.94 -41.96 -16.04
N GLY A 146 -6.36 -41.05 -16.93
CA GLY A 146 -7.69 -40.47 -16.98
C GLY A 146 -8.02 -39.61 -15.76
N GLY A 147 -9.06 -38.78 -15.86
CA GLY A 147 -9.49 -37.96 -14.73
C GLY A 147 -8.59 -36.76 -14.44
N THR A 148 -9.02 -35.93 -13.50
CA THR A 148 -8.50 -34.58 -13.25
C THR A 148 -7.97 -34.39 -11.84
N TYR A 149 -8.04 -35.43 -10.99
CA TYR A 149 -7.59 -35.40 -9.61
C TYR A 149 -6.52 -36.47 -9.36
N LEU A 150 -5.40 -36.11 -8.72
CA LEU A 150 -4.35 -37.03 -8.29
C LEU A 150 -4.20 -36.95 -6.78
N LYS A 151 -4.10 -38.08 -6.09
CA LYS A 151 -3.90 -38.13 -4.64
C LYS A 151 -2.68 -38.94 -4.27
N VAL A 152 -1.80 -38.39 -3.43
CA VAL A 152 -0.63 -39.06 -2.88
C VAL A 152 -0.86 -39.32 -1.39
N LYS A 153 -0.79 -40.57 -0.95
CA LYS A 153 -1.09 -40.98 0.42
C LYS A 153 0.08 -41.75 1.02
N TRP A 154 0.46 -41.44 2.25
CA TRP A 154 1.37 -42.28 3.03
C TRP A 154 0.60 -43.48 3.59
N ASN A 155 1.12 -44.68 3.34
CA ASN A 155 0.48 -45.94 3.74
C ASN A 155 0.83 -46.34 5.18
N ARG A 156 1.96 -45.85 5.70
CA ARG A 156 2.36 -45.98 7.12
C ARG A 156 2.20 -44.62 7.79
N GLY A 157 1.81 -44.60 9.06
CA GLY A 157 1.62 -43.35 9.81
C GLY A 157 2.87 -42.48 9.73
N ASN A 158 2.70 -41.18 9.45
CA ASN A 158 3.81 -40.25 9.26
C ASN A 158 4.73 -40.26 10.50
N SER A 159 5.97 -40.64 10.28
CA SER A 159 7.04 -40.64 11.27
C SER A 159 8.23 -39.91 10.68
N ALA A 160 9.17 -39.44 11.50
CA ALA A 160 10.40 -38.83 10.94
C ALA A 160 11.34 -39.84 10.24
N ASP A 161 10.93 -41.09 10.09
CA ASP A 161 11.59 -42.11 9.27
C ASP A 161 10.81 -42.37 7.96
N SER A 162 9.66 -41.71 7.76
CA SER A 162 8.84 -41.75 6.54
C SER A 162 9.47 -40.93 5.40
N PRO A 163 9.16 -41.28 4.13
CA PRO A 163 9.64 -40.51 2.98
C PRO A 163 9.18 -39.07 3.06
N GLN A 164 10.11 -38.14 2.90
CA GLN A 164 9.78 -36.72 2.80
C GLN A 164 9.56 -36.39 1.33
N ILE A 165 8.32 -36.10 0.94
CA ILE A 165 8.05 -35.59 -0.41
C ILE A 165 8.59 -34.17 -0.46
N TYR A 166 9.45 -33.88 -1.44
CA TYR A 166 9.96 -32.54 -1.67
C TYR A 166 9.58 -32.00 -3.04
N ARG A 167 9.01 -32.83 -3.94
CA ARG A 167 8.46 -32.39 -5.21
C ARG A 167 7.44 -33.37 -5.79
N VAL A 168 6.42 -32.88 -6.48
CA VAL A 168 5.45 -33.67 -7.25
C VAL A 168 5.24 -33.03 -8.61
N GLU A 169 5.23 -33.85 -9.66
CA GLU A 169 5.00 -33.45 -11.04
C GLU A 169 3.81 -34.24 -11.60
N ILE A 170 2.95 -33.60 -12.39
CA ILE A 170 1.77 -34.19 -13.02
C ILE A 170 1.71 -33.71 -14.46
N ASN A 171 1.76 -34.64 -15.40
CA ASN A 171 1.55 -34.37 -16.82
C ASN A 171 0.05 -34.45 -17.13
N TYR A 172 -0.50 -33.48 -17.88
CA TYR A 172 -1.92 -33.48 -18.26
C TYR A 172 -2.16 -32.87 -19.65
N ALA A 173 -3.10 -33.44 -20.42
CA ALA A 173 -3.36 -33.03 -21.79
C ALA A 173 -4.81 -33.29 -22.22
N ASP A 174 -5.21 -32.69 -23.35
CA ASP A 174 -6.56 -32.83 -23.92
C ASP A 174 -6.78 -34.23 -24.51
N SER A 175 -5.76 -34.81 -25.14
CA SER A 175 -5.82 -36.14 -25.76
C SER A 175 -4.69 -37.07 -25.27
N PRO A 176 -4.95 -38.38 -25.17
CA PRO A 176 -3.93 -39.36 -24.83
C PRO A 176 -2.77 -39.33 -25.82
N GLY A 177 -1.52 -39.24 -25.32
CA GLY A 177 -0.32 -39.28 -26.16
C GLY A 177 0.13 -37.95 -26.76
N GLU A 178 -0.45 -36.81 -26.36
CA GLU A 178 0.01 -35.48 -26.82
C GLU A 178 1.38 -35.02 -26.25
N GLY A 179 2.03 -35.85 -25.43
CA GLY A 179 3.33 -35.56 -24.81
C GLY A 179 3.24 -34.53 -23.68
N TRP A 180 4.35 -34.32 -22.96
CA TRP A 180 4.53 -33.38 -21.83
C TRP A 180 4.38 -31.91 -22.23
N LYS A 181 3.23 -31.53 -22.77
CA LYS A 181 2.95 -30.15 -23.19
C LYS A 181 2.43 -29.29 -22.05
N ASN A 182 1.72 -29.90 -21.09
CA ASN A 182 1.29 -29.22 -19.87
C ASN A 182 1.71 -30.06 -18.67
N MET A 183 2.43 -29.43 -17.75
CA MET A 183 2.99 -30.07 -16.59
C MET A 183 2.68 -29.20 -15.39
N PHE A 184 2.16 -29.84 -14.35
CA PHE A 184 1.94 -29.25 -13.05
C PHE A 184 3.09 -29.70 -12.14
N ILE A 185 3.74 -28.78 -11.42
CA ILE A 185 4.87 -29.07 -10.54
C ILE A 185 4.63 -28.39 -9.19
N ASP A 186 4.82 -29.14 -8.09
CA ASP A 186 4.81 -28.70 -6.70
C ASP A 186 6.19 -28.99 -6.08
N GLU A 187 6.79 -28.04 -5.37
CA GLU A 187 8.05 -28.22 -4.63
C GLU A 187 7.77 -28.08 -3.12
N CYS A 188 7.62 -29.23 -2.44
CA CYS A 188 7.05 -29.38 -1.11
C CYS A 188 8.04 -29.04 0.03
N HIS A 189 8.57 -27.82 0.08
CA HIS A 189 9.60 -27.41 1.05
C HIS A 189 9.12 -27.08 2.49
N ASP A 190 7.82 -27.20 2.81
CA ASP A 190 7.29 -26.96 4.18
C ASP A 190 5.94 -27.66 4.44
N PHE A 191 5.94 -28.72 5.26
CA PHE A 191 4.76 -29.51 5.65
C PHE A 191 3.82 -28.84 6.67
N SER A 192 4.12 -27.64 7.17
CA SER A 192 3.17 -26.86 7.98
C SER A 192 2.00 -26.27 7.17
N LYS A 193 1.92 -26.58 5.88
CA LYS A 193 0.92 -26.09 4.92
C LYS A 193 -0.12 -27.12 4.47
N SER A 194 -0.15 -28.33 5.03
CA SER A 194 -0.98 -29.45 4.54
C SER A 194 -2.50 -29.32 4.70
N PHE A 195 -3.05 -28.25 5.28
CA PHE A 195 -4.51 -28.07 5.42
C PHE A 195 -5.11 -26.84 4.73
N ALA A 196 -4.33 -25.98 4.06
CA ALA A 196 -4.84 -24.73 3.47
C ALA A 196 -4.33 -24.44 2.05
N HIS A 197 -3.99 -25.47 1.26
CA HIS A 197 -3.55 -25.32 -0.13
C HIS A 197 -4.67 -25.11 -1.16
N SER A 198 -5.89 -24.79 -0.71
CA SER A 198 -7.02 -24.32 -1.53
C SER A 198 -7.46 -25.22 -2.69
N GLU A 199 -8.76 -25.29 -2.85
CA GLU A 199 -9.35 -25.33 -4.19
C GLU A 199 -8.72 -24.21 -5.07
N GLY A 200 -7.87 -24.60 -6.02
CA GLY A 200 -7.78 -23.97 -7.35
C GLY A 200 -6.73 -22.88 -7.67
N LEU A 201 -5.42 -23.21 -7.70
CA LEU A 201 -4.39 -22.81 -8.73
C LEU A 201 -3.01 -22.24 -8.24
N PHE A 202 -2.00 -22.43 -9.11
CA PHE A 202 -0.51 -22.42 -8.96
C PHE A 202 0.26 -21.25 -9.64
N ILE A 203 1.57 -20.99 -9.36
CA ILE A 203 2.64 -20.82 -10.42
C ILE A 203 4.12 -21.07 -9.94
N ASP A 204 4.83 -21.73 -10.86
CA ASP A 204 6.26 -21.87 -11.28
C ASP A 204 7.26 -20.70 -11.05
N SER A 205 8.53 -21.01 -10.71
CA SER A 205 9.60 -20.03 -10.45
C SER A 205 10.83 -20.09 -11.37
N GLU A 206 10.84 -20.87 -12.45
CA GLU A 206 12.03 -20.97 -13.33
C GLU A 206 12.01 -20.02 -14.54
N ASN A 207 11.00 -19.16 -14.62
CA ASN A 207 10.97 -18.02 -15.53
C ASN A 207 10.50 -16.77 -14.78
N PRO A 208 11.15 -15.60 -14.87
CA PRO A 208 10.67 -14.37 -14.25
C PRO A 208 9.28 -13.91 -14.72
N LYS A 209 8.73 -14.56 -15.75
CA LYS A 209 7.32 -14.43 -16.19
C LYS A 209 6.33 -15.35 -15.46
N ASN A 210 6.79 -16.19 -14.53
CA ASN A 210 5.96 -17.20 -13.87
C ASN A 210 5.82 -17.03 -12.35
N HIS A 211 6.35 -16.02 -11.66
CA HIS A 211 6.14 -15.92 -10.20
C HIS A 211 4.63 -15.91 -9.79
N ARG A 212 4.11 -16.93 -9.07
CA ARG A 212 2.93 -16.78 -8.20
C ARG A 212 3.32 -16.91 -6.75
N SER A 213 3.19 -15.77 -6.12
CA SER A 213 2.66 -15.59 -4.80
C SER A 213 1.48 -16.60 -4.51
N VAL A 214 1.67 -17.63 -3.65
CA VAL A 214 0.65 -18.39 -2.83
C VAL A 214 -0.12 -17.59 -1.72
N ILE A 215 -1.18 -16.85 -2.03
CA ILE A 215 -1.70 -15.78 -1.13
C ILE A 215 -2.34 -16.36 0.14
N MET A 216 -1.88 -15.95 1.34
CA MET A 216 -2.51 -16.27 2.63
C MET A 216 -3.45 -15.14 2.99
N TYR A 217 -4.76 -15.41 2.98
CA TYR A 217 -5.82 -14.49 3.36
C TYR A 217 -6.20 -14.70 4.84
N ALA A 218 -6.76 -13.66 5.47
CA ALA A 218 -7.43 -13.81 6.75
C ALA A 218 -8.63 -14.76 6.55
N SER A 219 -8.88 -15.68 7.49
CA SER A 219 -10.11 -16.48 7.44
C SER A 219 -11.34 -15.59 7.57
N ASP A 220 -12.48 -16.06 7.11
CA ASP A 220 -13.75 -15.33 7.24
C ASP A 220 -14.03 -14.94 8.69
N ASP A 221 -13.75 -15.84 9.66
CA ASP A 221 -13.86 -15.54 11.10
C ASP A 221 -12.98 -14.36 11.55
N VAL A 222 -11.75 -14.27 11.02
CA VAL A 222 -10.84 -13.15 11.33
C VAL A 222 -11.38 -11.86 10.72
N PHE A 223 -11.81 -11.90 9.47
CA PHE A 223 -12.33 -10.73 8.77
C PHE A 223 -13.64 -10.23 9.41
N GLU A 224 -14.52 -11.13 9.85
CA GLU A 224 -15.70 -10.78 10.64
C GLU A 224 -15.34 -10.18 12.00
N GLN A 225 -14.28 -10.67 12.65
CA GLN A 225 -13.77 -10.08 13.89
C GLN A 225 -13.15 -8.69 13.65
N GLU A 226 -12.52 -8.45 12.50
CA GLU A 226 -12.07 -7.12 12.11
C GLU A 226 -13.24 -6.15 11.93
N ILE A 227 -14.32 -6.58 11.26
CA ILE A 227 -15.55 -5.78 11.14
C ILE A 227 -16.07 -5.42 12.53
N GLN A 228 -16.12 -6.40 13.45
CA GLN A 228 -16.54 -6.16 14.83
C GLN A 228 -15.68 -5.10 15.52
N TYR A 229 -14.35 -5.20 15.41
CA TYR A 229 -13.46 -4.21 16.01
C TYR A 229 -13.61 -2.83 15.39
N ALA A 230 -13.77 -2.73 14.07
CA ALA A 230 -13.98 -1.45 13.40
C ALA A 230 -15.24 -0.75 13.92
N LEU A 231 -16.34 -1.50 14.07
CA LEU A 231 -17.60 -0.98 14.64
C LEU A 231 -17.43 -0.55 16.11
N GLU A 232 -16.68 -1.29 16.91
CA GLU A 232 -16.38 -0.93 18.31
C GLU A 232 -15.56 0.35 18.43
N GLY A 233 -14.67 0.61 17.47
CA GLY A 233 -13.86 1.83 17.37
C GLY A 233 -14.60 3.04 16.84
N GLY A 234 -15.85 2.90 16.39
CA GLY A 234 -16.62 3.98 15.76
C GLY A 234 -16.22 4.26 14.30
N ILE A 235 -15.66 3.27 13.60
CA ILE A 235 -15.32 3.37 12.18
C ILE A 235 -16.58 3.14 11.34
N ASP A 236 -16.86 4.07 10.41
CA ASP A 236 -18.06 4.01 9.57
C ASP A 236 -17.86 3.16 8.31
N PHE A 237 -16.65 3.22 7.73
CA PHE A 237 -16.33 2.49 6.51
C PHE A 237 -14.84 2.22 6.31
N TRP A 238 -14.55 1.22 5.48
CA TRP A 238 -13.22 0.98 4.97
C TRP A 238 -13.02 1.56 3.56
N ILE A 239 -11.83 2.10 3.32
CA ILE A 239 -11.36 2.52 2.01
C ILE A 239 -10.44 1.40 1.50
N PHE A 240 -10.97 0.51 0.66
CA PHE A 240 -10.21 -0.64 0.18
C PHE A 240 -9.27 -0.23 -0.95
N LEU A 241 -8.00 -0.59 -0.81
CA LEU A 241 -7.09 -0.59 -1.95
C LEU A 241 -7.64 -1.49 -3.05
N MET A 242 -7.64 -0.99 -4.27
CA MET A 242 -8.12 -1.72 -5.43
C MET A 242 -7.09 -1.60 -6.56
N GLY A 243 -6.49 -2.74 -6.88
CA GLY A 243 -5.67 -2.90 -8.08
C GLY A 243 -6.47 -3.48 -9.25
N GLU A 244 -5.75 -4.01 -10.23
CA GLU A 244 -6.35 -4.74 -11.35
C GLU A 244 -7.15 -5.96 -10.88
N LYS A 245 -7.96 -6.54 -11.79
CA LYS A 245 -8.89 -7.65 -11.50
C LYS A 245 -8.26 -8.82 -10.73
N ASN A 246 -7.04 -9.21 -11.08
CA ASN A 246 -6.36 -10.36 -10.46
C ASN A 246 -5.42 -9.97 -9.30
N ASN A 247 -5.40 -8.70 -8.90
CA ASN A 247 -4.58 -8.22 -7.81
C ASN A 247 -5.14 -8.70 -6.45
N ALA A 248 -4.25 -9.04 -5.51
CA ALA A 248 -4.64 -9.49 -4.17
C ALA A 248 -5.53 -8.48 -3.41
N HIS A 249 -5.32 -7.17 -3.62
CA HIS A 249 -6.16 -6.12 -3.02
C HIS A 249 -7.59 -6.13 -3.58
N THR A 250 -7.78 -6.48 -4.86
CA THR A 250 -9.13 -6.66 -5.43
C THR A 250 -9.85 -7.85 -4.80
N TRP A 251 -9.14 -8.94 -4.53
CA TRP A 251 -9.71 -10.16 -3.97
C TRP A 251 -10.23 -9.97 -2.54
N SER A 252 -9.61 -9.13 -1.72
CA SER A 252 -10.10 -8.88 -0.36
C SER A 252 -11.42 -8.14 -0.32
N ILE A 253 -11.71 -7.31 -1.34
CA ILE A 253 -13.02 -6.70 -1.52
C ILE A 253 -14.07 -7.78 -1.80
N GLU A 254 -13.78 -8.75 -2.67
CA GLU A 254 -14.72 -9.84 -2.97
C GLU A 254 -14.93 -10.76 -1.75
N GLN A 255 -13.87 -11.08 -1.00
CA GLN A 255 -14.00 -11.85 0.25
C GLN A 255 -14.87 -11.08 1.25
N TYR A 256 -14.60 -9.79 1.46
CA TYR A 256 -15.40 -8.92 2.31
C TYR A 256 -16.87 -8.96 1.90
N LEU A 257 -17.17 -8.80 0.60
CA LEU A 257 -18.55 -8.81 0.10
C LEU A 257 -19.26 -10.17 0.28
N SER A 258 -18.51 -11.27 0.40
CA SER A 258 -19.09 -12.59 0.69
C SER A 258 -19.42 -12.83 2.17
N LEU A 259 -18.90 -12.02 3.09
CA LEU A 259 -19.13 -12.19 4.54
C LEU A 259 -20.58 -11.88 4.90
N ALA A 260 -21.13 -12.60 5.88
CA ALA A 260 -22.49 -12.36 6.36
C ALA A 260 -22.63 -10.94 6.94
N ARG A 261 -21.56 -10.44 7.54
CA ARG A 261 -21.47 -9.13 8.21
C ARG A 261 -21.00 -7.98 7.31
N CYS A 262 -20.82 -8.22 6.01
CA CYS A 262 -20.30 -7.19 5.10
C CYS A 262 -21.15 -5.91 5.12
N ARG A 263 -22.46 -6.02 5.39
CA ARG A 263 -23.39 -4.88 5.45
C ARG A 263 -23.38 -4.11 6.77
N ASP A 264 -22.68 -4.60 7.79
CA ASP A 264 -22.59 -3.94 9.10
C ASP A 264 -21.70 -2.68 9.02
N ILE A 265 -20.72 -2.68 8.12
CA ILE A 265 -19.78 -1.58 7.87
C ILE A 265 -19.89 -1.10 6.41
N GLY A 266 -19.64 0.18 6.17
CA GLY A 266 -19.60 0.72 4.81
C GLY A 266 -18.28 0.42 4.11
N PHE A 267 -18.22 0.63 2.79
CA PHE A 267 -16.95 0.64 2.08
C PHE A 267 -16.94 1.58 0.87
N CYS A 268 -15.73 1.97 0.43
CA CYS A 268 -15.48 2.47 -0.92
C CYS A 268 -14.14 1.93 -1.41
N VAL A 269 -13.78 2.25 -2.66
CA VAL A 269 -12.52 1.80 -3.26
C VAL A 269 -11.56 2.96 -3.48
N GLU A 270 -10.27 2.62 -3.41
CA GLU A 270 -9.14 3.48 -3.72
C GLU A 270 -8.35 2.88 -4.89
N LEU A 271 -8.19 3.65 -5.96
CA LEU A 271 -7.28 3.30 -7.04
C LEU A 271 -5.83 3.38 -6.55
N HIS A 272 -5.22 2.20 -6.41
CA HIS A 272 -3.85 2.04 -5.93
C HIS A 272 -3.00 1.33 -7.01
N HIS A 273 -2.72 2.05 -8.11
CA HIS A 273 -1.92 1.54 -9.24
C HIS A 273 -0.74 2.48 -9.59
N PRO A 274 0.52 2.03 -9.49
CA PRO A 274 1.69 2.85 -9.83
C PRO A 274 2.08 2.63 -11.30
N THR A 275 1.32 3.22 -12.23
CA THR A 275 1.70 3.51 -13.65
C THR A 275 0.42 3.88 -14.40
N PRO A 276 0.49 4.69 -15.47
CA PRO A 276 -0.70 4.87 -16.31
C PRO A 276 -1.15 3.50 -16.81
N PHE A 277 -2.46 3.24 -16.78
CA PHE A 277 -3.05 2.03 -17.36
C PHE A 277 -2.53 1.88 -18.79
N ARG A 278 -1.80 0.80 -19.08
CA ARG A 278 -1.23 0.59 -20.41
C ARG A 278 -2.36 0.36 -21.41
N LYS A 279 -2.18 0.84 -22.65
CA LYS A 279 -3.20 0.75 -23.70
C LYS A 279 -3.47 -0.73 -24.04
N SER A 280 -4.74 -1.06 -24.25
CA SER A 280 -5.25 -2.41 -24.57
C SER A 280 -4.39 -3.17 -25.59
N GLY A 281 -3.99 -4.39 -25.25
CA GLY A 281 -3.48 -5.39 -26.19
C GLY A 281 -2.11 -5.99 -25.86
N GLU A 282 -1.54 -5.70 -24.68
CA GLU A 282 -0.32 -6.35 -24.20
C GLU A 282 -0.66 -7.64 -23.43
N ILE A 283 0.21 -8.65 -23.54
CA ILE A 283 -0.01 -10.02 -22.99
C ILE A 283 -0.03 -10.05 -21.44
N SER A 284 0.37 -8.95 -20.79
CA SER A 284 0.29 -8.75 -19.33
C SER A 284 -0.99 -8.05 -18.87
N ASP A 285 -1.86 -7.61 -19.78
CA ASP A 285 -3.10 -6.91 -19.47
C ASP A 285 -4.15 -7.93 -18.98
N ASN A 286 -4.58 -7.82 -17.72
CA ASN A 286 -5.71 -8.62 -17.22
C ASN A 286 -7.03 -7.82 -17.13
N GLU A 287 -6.98 -6.50 -17.35
CA GLU A 287 -8.14 -5.60 -17.35
C GLU A 287 -7.79 -4.25 -18.02
N THR A 288 -8.68 -3.71 -18.84
CA THR A 288 -8.59 -2.35 -19.40
C THR A 288 -9.12 -1.29 -18.41
N TRP A 289 -8.80 -0.01 -18.60
CA TRP A 289 -9.36 1.07 -17.75
C TRP A 289 -10.89 1.14 -17.81
N GLU A 290 -11.49 0.90 -18.98
CA GLU A 290 -12.95 0.83 -19.13
C GLU A 290 -13.54 -0.33 -18.29
N GLU A 291 -12.95 -1.52 -18.36
CA GLU A 291 -13.37 -2.67 -17.56
C GLU A 291 -13.18 -2.43 -16.05
N TYR A 292 -12.08 -1.77 -15.66
CA TYR A 292 -11.86 -1.33 -14.28
C TYR A 292 -12.99 -0.39 -13.83
N CYS A 293 -13.36 0.61 -14.63
CA CYS A 293 -14.45 1.53 -14.34
C CYS A 293 -15.80 0.82 -14.23
N GLN A 294 -16.07 -0.17 -15.09
CA GLN A 294 -17.28 -1.00 -15.02
C GLN A 294 -17.32 -1.81 -13.70
N ARG A 295 -16.17 -2.32 -13.25
CA ARG A 295 -16.07 -3.02 -11.97
C ARG A 295 -16.24 -2.08 -10.77
N VAL A 296 -15.70 -0.86 -10.82
CA VAL A 296 -15.99 0.19 -9.84
C VAL A 296 -17.50 0.46 -9.78
N ALA A 297 -18.17 0.64 -10.92
CA ALA A 297 -19.62 0.82 -10.98
C ALA A 297 -20.40 -0.39 -10.42
N ARG A 298 -19.91 -1.63 -10.60
CA ARG A 298 -20.47 -2.81 -9.93
C ARG A 298 -20.41 -2.68 -8.40
N TYR A 299 -19.27 -2.28 -7.84
CA TYR A 299 -19.15 -2.08 -6.39
C TYR A 299 -20.05 -0.96 -5.88
N MET A 300 -20.24 0.12 -6.66
CA MET A 300 -21.16 1.22 -6.31
C MET A 300 -22.64 0.81 -6.25
N ASN A 301 -22.99 -0.37 -6.79
CA ASN A 301 -24.32 -0.98 -6.65
C ASN A 301 -24.51 -1.72 -5.32
N GLU A 302 -23.44 -2.03 -4.59
CA GLU A 302 -23.56 -2.68 -3.28
C GLU A 302 -24.27 -1.73 -2.29
N PRO A 303 -25.23 -2.23 -1.50
CA PRO A 303 -26.07 -1.39 -0.64
C PRO A 303 -25.28 -0.68 0.47
N ASN A 304 -24.10 -1.19 0.80
CA ASN A 304 -23.19 -0.62 1.79
C ASN A 304 -22.04 0.20 1.18
N TYR A 305 -22.06 0.46 -0.13
CA TYR A 305 -21.10 1.38 -0.74
C TYR A 305 -21.36 2.82 -0.30
N ILE A 306 -20.30 3.52 0.12
CA ILE A 306 -20.40 4.87 0.68
C ILE A 306 -20.75 5.90 -0.40
N LYS A 307 -21.81 6.66 -0.10
CA LYS A 307 -22.27 7.81 -0.86
C LYS A 307 -22.19 9.06 0.00
N VAL A 308 -21.82 10.18 -0.62
CA VAL A 308 -21.68 11.50 0.02
C VAL A 308 -22.60 12.51 -0.67
N LEU A 309 -22.87 13.62 0.02
CA LEU A 309 -23.69 14.70 -0.50
C LEU A 309 -25.05 14.15 -1.00
N HIS A 310 -25.53 14.64 -2.15
CA HIS A 310 -26.77 14.22 -2.79
C HIS A 310 -26.69 12.84 -3.48
N GLY A 311 -26.10 11.83 -2.81
CA GLY A 311 -26.05 10.44 -3.30
C GLY A 311 -24.88 10.10 -4.21
N ARG A 312 -23.86 10.96 -4.28
CA ARG A 312 -22.65 10.76 -5.10
C ARG A 312 -21.80 9.62 -4.51
N PRO A 313 -21.50 8.54 -5.25
CA PRO A 313 -20.64 7.48 -4.75
C PRO A 313 -19.20 7.98 -4.58
N LEU A 314 -18.57 7.63 -3.46
CA LEU A 314 -17.22 8.07 -3.12
C LEU A 314 -16.17 7.22 -3.84
N PHE A 315 -15.12 7.84 -4.38
CA PHE A 315 -14.01 7.15 -5.04
C PHE A 315 -12.68 7.82 -4.70
N TYR A 316 -11.70 7.06 -4.23
CA TYR A 316 -10.36 7.57 -3.91
C TYR A 316 -9.37 7.22 -5.01
N THR A 317 -8.37 8.07 -5.19
CA THR A 317 -7.18 7.71 -5.96
C THR A 317 -5.92 8.20 -5.27
N VAL A 318 -4.95 7.30 -5.12
CA VAL A 318 -3.56 7.65 -4.80
C VAL A 318 -2.66 7.55 -6.04
N ALA A 319 -3.20 7.00 -7.13
CA ALA A 319 -2.59 6.97 -8.43
C ALA A 319 -2.84 8.27 -9.21
N TYR A 320 -2.00 8.52 -10.20
CA TYR A 320 -2.24 9.58 -11.17
C TYR A 320 -3.34 9.12 -12.15
N MET A 321 -4.29 10.01 -12.41
CA MET A 321 -5.30 9.86 -13.47
C MET A 321 -5.23 11.07 -14.39
N THR A 322 -5.40 10.85 -15.68
CA THR A 322 -5.59 11.93 -16.66
C THR A 322 -7.03 12.47 -16.57
N PRO A 323 -7.28 13.72 -17.02
CA PRO A 323 -8.64 14.25 -17.09
C PRO A 323 -9.60 13.34 -17.89
N GLY A 324 -9.13 12.75 -19.00
CA GLY A 324 -9.95 11.84 -19.81
C GLY A 324 -10.27 10.52 -19.10
N GLU A 325 -9.38 9.99 -18.26
CA GLU A 325 -9.67 8.80 -17.45
C GLU A 325 -10.72 9.09 -16.36
N VAL A 326 -10.67 10.29 -15.76
CA VAL A 326 -11.69 10.77 -14.82
C VAL A 326 -13.05 10.93 -15.52
N ASP A 327 -13.07 11.53 -16.71
CA ASP A 327 -14.30 11.72 -17.47
C ASP A 327 -14.93 10.36 -17.85
N LEU A 328 -14.12 9.39 -18.27
CA LEU A 328 -14.60 8.03 -18.57
C LEU A 328 -15.18 7.32 -17.34
N LEU A 329 -14.51 7.43 -16.18
CA LEU A 329 -15.04 6.87 -14.93
C LEU A 329 -16.41 7.48 -14.59
N ARG A 330 -16.52 8.81 -14.68
CA ARG A 330 -17.79 9.52 -14.45
C ARG A 330 -18.87 9.05 -15.42
N GLU A 331 -18.55 8.96 -16.71
CA GLU A 331 -19.48 8.50 -17.76
C GLU A 331 -20.02 7.11 -17.45
N ILE A 332 -19.14 6.14 -17.17
CA ILE A 332 -19.54 4.74 -16.91
C ILE A 332 -20.36 4.62 -15.64
N VAL A 333 -19.96 5.30 -14.55
CA VAL A 333 -20.69 5.30 -13.28
C VAL A 333 -22.10 5.91 -13.45
N MET A 334 -22.21 7.01 -14.18
CA MET A 334 -23.51 7.64 -14.45
C MET A 334 -24.38 6.79 -15.40
N ALA A 335 -23.79 6.15 -16.41
CA ALA A 335 -24.49 5.22 -17.28
C ALA A 335 -25.02 3.98 -16.54
N ALA A 336 -24.36 3.57 -15.46
CA ALA A 336 -24.82 2.53 -14.55
C ALA A 336 -25.97 2.99 -13.61
N GLY A 337 -26.41 4.25 -13.70
CA GLY A 337 -27.55 4.79 -12.95
C GLY A 337 -27.18 5.42 -11.60
N HIS A 338 -25.90 5.70 -11.36
CA HIS A 338 -25.44 6.43 -10.18
C HIS A 338 -25.34 7.94 -10.46
N GLU A 339 -25.34 8.72 -9.39
CA GLU A 339 -24.93 10.14 -9.46
C GLU A 339 -23.45 10.25 -9.87
N ASN A 340 -23.06 11.42 -10.36
CA ASN A 340 -21.65 11.72 -10.68
C ASN A 340 -20.75 11.39 -9.46
N PRO A 341 -19.76 10.48 -9.58
CA PRO A 341 -18.94 10.08 -8.43
C PRO A 341 -18.20 11.27 -7.83
N TYR A 342 -18.04 11.28 -6.51
CA TYR A 342 -17.26 12.28 -5.78
C TYR A 342 -15.82 11.76 -5.64
N ILE A 343 -14.91 12.32 -6.44
CA ILE A 343 -13.55 11.81 -6.60
C ILE A 343 -12.58 12.55 -5.67
N ILE A 344 -11.84 11.78 -4.87
CA ILE A 344 -10.81 12.27 -3.95
C ILE A 344 -9.43 12.03 -4.53
N ASP A 345 -8.65 13.09 -4.74
CA ASP A 345 -7.21 12.98 -4.93
C ASP A 345 -6.52 12.84 -3.58
N ALA A 346 -6.20 11.60 -3.19
CA ALA A 346 -5.55 11.27 -1.94
C ALA A 346 -4.03 11.13 -2.09
N PHE A 347 -3.45 11.73 -3.12
CA PHE A 347 -2.01 11.64 -3.32
C PHE A 347 -1.19 12.26 -2.19
N TRP A 348 0.04 11.80 -2.14
CA TRP A 348 1.14 12.27 -1.33
C TRP A 348 1.64 13.66 -1.73
N GLY A 349 1.30 14.68 -0.94
CA GLY A 349 1.84 16.02 -1.12
C GLY A 349 0.90 16.93 -1.92
N ALA A 350 1.42 17.63 -2.92
CA ALA A 350 0.62 18.58 -3.70
C ALA A 350 -0.51 17.87 -4.49
N PRO A 351 -1.71 18.45 -4.56
CA PRO A 351 -2.79 17.95 -5.41
C PRO A 351 -2.33 17.80 -6.86
N ARG A 352 -2.60 16.65 -7.48
CA ARG A 352 -2.20 16.34 -8.86
C ARG A 352 -3.38 16.32 -9.82
N LEU A 353 -4.60 16.12 -9.32
CA LEU A 353 -5.79 15.93 -10.14
C LEU A 353 -6.74 17.12 -10.03
N SER A 354 -6.60 18.08 -10.95
CA SER A 354 -7.48 19.26 -11.00
C SER A 354 -8.95 18.94 -11.29
N SER A 355 -9.25 17.74 -11.82
CA SER A 355 -10.60 17.25 -12.07
C SER A 355 -11.24 16.51 -10.88
N ALA A 356 -10.49 16.29 -9.80
CA ALA A 356 -11.02 15.75 -8.55
C ALA A 356 -11.98 16.74 -7.89
N ASP A 357 -12.93 16.21 -7.11
CA ASP A 357 -13.90 17.02 -6.37
C ASP A 357 -13.30 17.55 -5.05
N ALA A 358 -12.42 16.76 -4.44
CA ALA A 358 -11.70 17.13 -3.22
C ALA A 358 -10.31 16.52 -3.18
N ILE A 359 -9.51 17.01 -2.24
CA ILE A 359 -8.19 16.47 -1.94
C ILE A 359 -8.20 15.79 -0.56
N SER A 360 -7.32 14.81 -0.40
CA SER A 360 -6.97 14.16 0.85
C SER A 360 -5.48 13.85 0.79
N CYS A 361 -5.00 13.09 1.75
CA CYS A 361 -3.73 12.39 1.62
C CYS A 361 -3.91 10.96 2.10
N TYR A 362 -3.02 10.09 1.62
CA TYR A 362 -3.04 8.67 1.96
C TYR A 362 -2.50 8.42 3.37
N ASN A 363 -1.18 8.48 3.60
CA ASN A 363 -0.56 8.39 4.94
C ASN A 363 0.03 9.73 5.43
N GLY A 364 -0.35 10.87 4.82
CA GLY A 364 0.39 12.15 4.81
C GLY A 364 0.95 12.61 6.14
N SER A 365 0.13 12.58 7.18
CA SER A 365 0.40 13.18 8.49
C SER A 365 0.96 12.18 9.50
N ASN A 366 1.55 12.70 10.58
CA ASN A 366 1.75 11.96 11.83
C ASN A 366 0.84 12.58 12.88
N GLY A 367 -0.38 12.04 13.01
CA GLY A 367 -1.47 12.67 13.74
C GLY A 367 -2.27 13.63 12.87
N PHE A 368 -2.64 14.77 13.41
CA PHE A 368 -3.43 15.78 12.71
C PHE A 368 -2.63 17.05 12.46
N ASP A 369 -2.58 17.49 11.21
CA ASP A 369 -2.01 18.78 10.82
C ASP A 369 -3.11 19.73 10.31
N PRO A 370 -3.66 20.60 11.18
CA PRO A 370 -4.69 21.53 10.78
C PRO A 370 -4.19 22.62 9.82
N LEU A 371 -2.88 22.92 9.77
CA LEU A 371 -2.35 24.01 8.95
C LEU A 371 -2.41 23.66 7.47
N THR A 372 -2.01 22.44 7.10
CA THR A 372 -2.13 21.94 5.74
C THR A 372 -3.58 21.94 5.25
N TRP A 373 -4.52 21.48 6.08
CA TRP A 373 -5.93 21.43 5.68
C TRP A 373 -6.58 22.81 5.57
N ARG A 374 -6.20 23.78 6.44
CA ARG A 374 -6.60 25.19 6.26
C ARG A 374 -6.00 25.80 5.01
N TYR A 375 -4.72 25.52 4.71
CA TYR A 375 -4.09 26.02 3.50
C TYR A 375 -4.88 25.56 2.27
N TYR A 376 -5.17 24.27 2.14
CA TYR A 376 -5.93 23.80 1.00
C TYR A 376 -7.40 24.26 0.98
N GLY A 377 -8.07 24.21 2.14
CA GLY A 377 -9.49 24.54 2.26
C GLY A 377 -9.79 26.03 2.14
N GLU A 378 -9.00 26.87 2.81
CA GLU A 378 -9.23 28.31 2.92
C GLU A 378 -8.41 29.11 1.91
N HIS A 379 -7.12 28.77 1.71
CA HIS A 379 -6.25 29.53 0.81
C HIS A 379 -6.44 29.10 -0.65
N ASP A 380 -6.31 27.80 -0.94
CA ASP A 380 -6.49 27.29 -2.31
C ASP A 380 -7.96 27.10 -2.70
N LYS A 381 -8.89 27.29 -1.75
CA LYS A 381 -10.35 27.16 -1.94
C LYS A 381 -10.77 25.78 -2.47
N LEU A 382 -10.01 24.74 -2.11
CA LEU A 382 -10.31 23.37 -2.46
C LEU A 382 -11.30 22.76 -1.45
N LYS A 383 -12.02 21.73 -1.88
CA LYS A 383 -12.66 20.82 -0.93
C LYS A 383 -11.59 19.90 -0.36
N VAL A 384 -11.65 19.68 0.94
CA VAL A 384 -10.68 18.87 1.67
C VAL A 384 -11.38 17.77 2.41
N MET A 385 -10.72 16.62 2.46
CA MET A 385 -11.09 15.51 3.30
C MET A 385 -9.88 15.19 4.17
N PRO A 386 -9.83 15.74 5.39
CA PRO A 386 -8.63 15.66 6.21
C PRO A 386 -8.24 14.22 6.54
N ASN A 387 -6.95 14.01 6.76
CA ASN A 387 -6.38 12.73 7.14
C ASN A 387 -5.77 12.80 8.54
N PHE A 388 -6.01 11.75 9.32
CA PHE A 388 -5.36 11.49 10.60
C PHE A 388 -4.39 10.31 10.45
N GLY A 389 -3.11 10.56 10.67
CA GLY A 389 -2.08 9.52 10.64
C GLY A 389 -1.86 8.89 12.01
N ILE A 390 -1.68 7.57 12.08
CA ILE A 390 -1.42 6.84 13.34
C ILE A 390 0.09 6.54 13.53
N GLY A 391 0.93 7.12 12.67
CA GLY A 391 2.38 6.94 12.63
C GLY A 391 2.84 6.11 11.44
N MET A 392 4.15 6.09 11.19
CA MET A 392 4.80 5.27 10.18
C MET A 392 6.17 4.85 10.71
N ASN A 393 6.24 3.66 11.28
CA ASN A 393 7.42 3.07 11.88
C ASN A 393 7.63 1.66 11.34
N ASP A 394 8.34 1.62 10.23
CA ASP A 394 8.69 0.45 9.44
C ASP A 394 10.04 -0.14 9.88
N THR A 395 10.50 0.16 11.11
CA THR A 395 11.72 -0.44 11.69
C THR A 395 11.69 -1.97 11.72
N CYS A 396 10.50 -2.57 11.81
CA CYS A 396 10.36 -4.02 11.71
C CYS A 396 10.78 -4.56 10.33
N ARG A 397 10.80 -3.75 9.26
CA ARG A 397 11.29 -4.16 7.94
C ARG A 397 12.82 -4.13 7.85
N ILE A 398 13.54 -3.40 8.72
CA ILE A 398 15.01 -3.26 8.64
C ILE A 398 15.76 -4.61 8.62
N PRO A 399 15.42 -5.60 9.46
CA PRO A 399 16.16 -6.86 9.49
C PRO A 399 15.94 -7.71 8.23
N ASN A 400 14.77 -7.58 7.59
CA ASN A 400 14.37 -8.28 6.36
C ASN A 400 13.79 -7.27 5.35
N PRO A 401 14.62 -6.38 4.79
CA PRO A 401 14.14 -5.21 4.06
C PRO A 401 13.58 -5.59 2.69
N PRO A 402 12.35 -5.18 2.34
CA PRO A 402 11.90 -5.29 0.97
C PRO A 402 12.79 -4.49 0.00
N PRO A 403 12.92 -4.91 -1.27
CA PRO A 403 13.89 -4.33 -2.22
C PRO A 403 13.52 -2.94 -2.75
N TRP A 404 12.32 -2.41 -2.47
CA TRP A 404 11.79 -1.18 -3.07
C TRP A 404 11.77 0.05 -2.14
N GLY A 405 12.39 0.00 -0.96
CA GLY A 405 12.28 1.08 0.01
C GLY A 405 13.50 1.27 0.89
N ASN A 406 13.54 2.44 1.51
CA ASN A 406 14.40 2.73 2.64
C ASN A 406 13.56 2.54 3.91
N TRP A 407 14.09 1.80 4.89
CA TRP A 407 13.31 1.36 6.06
C TRP A 407 13.84 2.02 7.34
N GLY A 408 12.93 2.46 8.21
CA GLY A 408 13.34 3.24 9.37
C GLY A 408 12.19 3.67 10.27
N VAL A 409 12.46 4.63 11.16
CA VAL A 409 11.38 5.43 11.77
C VAL A 409 11.17 6.61 10.84
N ASP A 410 10.05 6.61 10.13
CA ASP A 410 9.65 7.72 9.27
C ASP A 410 8.84 8.76 10.07
N LYS A 411 7.84 8.27 10.81
CA LYS A 411 6.95 9.02 11.69
C LYS A 411 6.82 8.27 13.03
N PRO A 412 7.31 8.83 14.14
CA PRO A 412 7.26 8.16 15.43
C PRO A 412 5.80 7.94 15.88
N PHE A 413 5.57 6.88 16.65
CA PHE A 413 4.25 6.64 17.24
C PHE A 413 3.84 7.80 18.15
N LEU A 414 2.61 8.28 17.99
CA LEU A 414 1.99 9.21 18.93
C LEU A 414 1.78 8.53 20.29
N SER A 415 2.00 9.27 21.37
CA SER A 415 1.55 8.81 22.69
C SER A 415 0.01 8.73 22.72
N PRO A 416 -0.57 7.89 23.61
CA PRO A 416 -2.02 7.82 23.79
C PRO A 416 -2.69 9.19 24.04
N HIS A 417 -2.00 10.10 24.74
CA HIS A 417 -2.52 11.44 25.00
C HIS A 417 -2.49 12.33 23.75
N GLU A 418 -1.39 12.34 22.99
CA GLU A 418 -1.28 13.08 21.73
C GLU A 418 -2.30 12.58 20.71
N MET A 419 -2.41 11.26 20.53
CA MET A 419 -3.40 10.66 19.63
C MET A 419 -4.82 11.08 19.98
N ARG A 420 -5.16 11.05 21.27
CA ARG A 420 -6.49 11.45 21.75
C ARG A 420 -6.78 12.94 21.49
N CYS A 421 -5.83 13.82 21.79
CA CYS A 421 -5.99 15.26 21.58
C CYS A 421 -6.06 15.63 20.10
N GLN A 422 -5.16 15.08 19.29
CA GLN A 422 -5.11 15.40 17.86
C GLN A 422 -6.26 14.75 17.08
N LEU A 423 -6.73 13.56 17.46
CA LEU A 423 -7.94 12.97 16.87
C LEU A 423 -9.16 13.83 17.20
N GLN A 424 -9.26 14.33 18.43
CA GLN A 424 -10.33 15.26 18.80
C GLN A 424 -10.24 16.55 17.97
N GLU A 425 -9.04 17.11 17.78
CA GLU A 425 -8.83 18.28 16.92
C GLU A 425 -9.21 18.02 15.46
N ALA A 426 -8.91 16.84 14.93
CA ALA A 426 -9.29 16.44 13.57
C ALA A 426 -10.80 16.38 13.39
N VAL A 427 -11.51 15.79 14.36
CA VAL A 427 -12.98 15.75 14.39
C VAL A 427 -13.55 17.17 14.45
N ASP A 428 -13.04 18.01 15.35
CA ASP A 428 -13.45 19.40 15.50
C ASP A 428 -13.18 20.22 14.23
N PHE A 429 -12.06 19.98 13.55
CA PHE A 429 -11.76 20.66 12.29
C PHE A 429 -12.80 20.35 11.20
N VAL A 430 -13.20 19.09 11.03
CA VAL A 430 -14.20 18.71 10.01
C VAL A 430 -15.56 19.35 10.31
N VAL A 431 -15.93 19.41 11.59
CA VAL A 431 -17.19 20.01 12.07
C VAL A 431 -17.18 21.54 11.92
N ASP A 432 -16.07 22.18 12.29
CA ASP A 432 -15.92 23.64 12.29
C ASP A 432 -15.75 24.22 10.86
N ASN A 433 -15.37 23.39 9.87
CA ASN A 433 -15.10 23.82 8.50
C ASN A 433 -15.99 23.12 7.45
N PRO A 434 -17.34 23.20 7.57
CA PRO A 434 -18.25 22.44 6.70
C PRO A 434 -18.24 22.90 5.24
N GLU A 435 -17.80 24.13 4.96
CA GLU A 435 -17.66 24.61 3.58
C GLU A 435 -16.49 23.95 2.85
N SER A 436 -15.34 23.78 3.51
CA SER A 436 -14.18 23.10 2.93
C SER A 436 -14.28 21.58 3.09
N CYS A 437 -14.84 21.08 4.19
CA CYS A 437 -15.07 19.66 4.48
C CYS A 437 -16.51 19.24 4.13
N ASP A 438 -16.95 19.50 2.90
CA ASP A 438 -18.36 19.35 2.50
C ASP A 438 -18.90 17.91 2.60
N ALA A 439 -18.04 16.91 2.42
CA ALA A 439 -18.38 15.50 2.57
C ALA A 439 -18.54 15.07 4.05
N GLN A 440 -18.09 15.90 5.00
CA GLN A 440 -18.09 15.65 6.45
C GLN A 440 -17.43 14.30 6.80
N ILE A 441 -16.25 14.05 6.23
CA ILE A 441 -15.47 12.82 6.43
C ILE A 441 -14.09 13.15 6.96
N LEU A 442 -13.66 12.38 7.96
CA LEU A 442 -12.27 12.25 8.39
C LEU A 442 -11.72 10.92 7.84
N THR A 443 -10.57 10.97 7.16
CA THR A 443 -9.85 9.77 6.73
C THR A 443 -8.75 9.41 7.70
N VAL A 444 -8.42 8.13 7.76
CA VAL A 444 -7.42 7.61 8.69
C VAL A 444 -6.56 6.59 7.97
N PHE A 445 -5.25 6.76 8.11
CA PHE A 445 -4.29 5.76 7.70
C PHE A 445 -3.65 5.11 8.94
N ASP A 446 -3.84 3.81 9.15
CA ASP A 446 -4.67 2.84 8.42
C ASP A 446 -5.20 1.73 9.34
N TRP A 447 -5.93 0.77 8.77
CA TRP A 447 -6.45 -0.38 9.52
C TRP A 447 -5.35 -1.41 9.80
N ASP A 448 -4.65 -1.89 8.77
CA ASP A 448 -3.87 -3.13 8.82
C ASP A 448 -2.46 -3.09 8.19
N SER A 449 -1.74 -1.95 8.30
CA SER A 449 -0.30 -1.91 7.98
C SER A 449 0.60 -1.95 9.20
N GLN A 450 0.54 -3.06 9.93
CA GLN A 450 1.39 -3.32 11.10
C GLN A 450 2.89 -3.19 10.74
N THR A 451 3.29 -3.63 9.55
CA THR A 451 4.70 -3.50 9.11
C THR A 451 5.12 -2.11 8.69
N GLU A 452 4.17 -1.18 8.51
CA GLU A 452 4.47 0.24 8.33
C GLU A 452 4.34 1.02 9.63
N GLY A 453 3.89 0.40 10.72
CA GLY A 453 3.65 1.07 11.98
C GLY A 453 2.34 1.89 12.04
N GLY A 454 1.62 2.01 10.93
CA GLY A 454 0.46 2.90 10.80
C GLY A 454 -0.91 2.34 11.21
N TRP A 455 -0.99 1.23 11.94
CA TRP A 455 -2.22 0.44 12.02
C TRP A 455 -3.16 0.80 13.19
N LEU A 456 -4.46 0.59 12.99
CA LEU A 456 -5.53 0.71 14.00
C LEU A 456 -6.07 -0.67 14.45
N CYS A 457 -5.97 -1.69 13.60
CA CYS A 457 -6.39 -3.06 13.88
C CYS A 457 -5.71 -3.58 15.15
N PRO A 458 -6.43 -4.20 16.10
CA PRO A 458 -5.81 -4.72 17.31
C PRO A 458 -4.56 -5.57 17.07
N GLY A 459 -3.52 -5.31 17.86
CA GLY A 459 -2.27 -6.07 17.88
C GLY A 459 -2.25 -7.08 19.01
N LEU A 460 -1.06 -7.47 19.45
CA LEU A 460 -0.85 -8.29 20.64
C LEU A 460 0.03 -7.59 21.68
N ASN A 461 -0.24 -7.83 22.95
CA ASN A 461 0.71 -7.55 24.02
C ASN A 461 1.85 -8.58 24.01
N GLU A 462 2.93 -8.31 24.75
CA GLU A 462 4.03 -9.27 24.92
C GLU A 462 3.59 -10.62 25.52
N ASP A 463 2.48 -10.63 26.25
CA ASP A 463 1.88 -11.84 26.84
C ASP A 463 0.92 -12.59 25.89
N GLY A 464 0.71 -12.07 24.67
CA GLY A 464 -0.18 -12.64 23.67
C GLY A 464 -1.66 -12.30 23.86
N SER A 465 -2.03 -11.45 24.82
CA SER A 465 -3.37 -10.87 24.89
C SER A 465 -3.58 -9.80 23.82
N VAL A 466 -4.83 -9.54 23.43
CA VAL A 466 -5.14 -8.53 22.40
C VAL A 466 -4.86 -7.12 22.92
N GLU A 467 -4.04 -6.37 22.18
CA GLU A 467 -3.73 -4.95 22.43
C GLU A 467 -4.71 -4.07 21.65
N ARG A 468 -5.39 -3.13 22.33
CA ARG A 468 -6.48 -2.33 21.75
C ARG A 468 -6.43 -0.83 22.08
N VAL A 469 -5.36 -0.32 22.69
CA VAL A 469 -5.28 1.07 23.18
C VAL A 469 -5.59 2.08 22.08
N ARG A 470 -5.10 1.87 20.84
CA ARG A 470 -5.40 2.76 19.70
C ARG A 470 -6.90 2.77 19.37
N LEU A 471 -7.50 1.59 19.29
CA LEU A 471 -8.92 1.42 18.99
C LEU A 471 -9.81 1.99 20.11
N ASP A 472 -9.42 1.79 21.38
CA ASP A 472 -10.13 2.31 22.54
C ASP A 472 -10.07 3.85 22.59
N ILE A 473 -8.97 4.47 22.15
CA ILE A 473 -8.90 5.94 21.99
C ILE A 473 -9.89 6.42 20.91
N PHE A 474 -9.95 5.73 19.77
CA PHE A 474 -10.92 6.05 18.71
C PHE A 474 -12.35 5.95 19.21
N LYS A 475 -12.68 4.83 19.87
CA LYS A 475 -13.97 4.63 20.53
C LYS A 475 -14.31 5.76 21.49
N ASP A 476 -13.37 6.14 22.35
CA ASP A 476 -13.58 7.22 23.30
C ASP A 476 -13.82 8.56 22.61
N VAL A 477 -13.02 8.94 21.62
CA VAL A 477 -13.15 10.25 20.96
C VAL A 477 -14.39 10.32 20.07
N LEU A 478 -14.70 9.24 19.35
CA LEU A 478 -15.77 9.22 18.34
C LEU A 478 -17.16 8.91 18.94
N LEU A 479 -17.22 8.12 20.02
CA LEU A 479 -18.49 7.67 20.60
C LEU A 479 -18.81 8.30 21.97
N SER A 480 -17.83 8.88 22.69
CA SER A 480 -18.10 9.60 23.93
C SER A 480 -18.84 10.92 23.70
N SER A 481 -19.61 11.35 24.70
CA SER A 481 -20.24 12.68 24.71
C SER A 481 -19.37 13.79 25.27
N GLU A 482 -18.28 13.47 25.97
CA GLU A 482 -17.40 14.49 26.57
C GLU A 482 -16.24 14.82 25.62
N PRO A 483 -16.12 16.07 25.13
CA PRO A 483 -14.99 16.48 24.31
C PRO A 483 -13.67 16.34 25.08
N VAL A 484 -12.63 15.85 24.42
CA VAL A 484 -11.28 15.93 24.96
C VAL A 484 -10.83 17.40 24.92
N HIS A 485 -10.27 17.92 26.02
CA HIS A 485 -9.66 19.25 26.02
C HIS A 485 -8.27 19.20 25.39
N TYR A 486 -8.01 20.12 24.45
CA TYR A 486 -6.73 20.27 23.77
C TYR A 486 -6.49 21.75 23.44
N GLU A 487 -5.22 22.13 23.24
CA GLU A 487 -4.88 23.44 22.72
C GLU A 487 -4.90 23.38 21.19
N LYS A 488 -5.83 24.13 20.56
CA LYS A 488 -5.89 24.23 19.09
C LYS A 488 -4.57 24.77 18.58
N GLN A 489 -3.99 24.13 17.55
CA GLN A 489 -2.95 24.78 16.78
C GLN A 489 -3.60 25.90 15.96
N GLU A 490 -3.54 27.13 16.48
CA GLU A 490 -3.90 28.29 15.69
C GLU A 490 -2.94 28.37 14.50
N ALA A 491 -3.50 28.54 13.31
CA ALA A 491 -2.72 29.05 12.20
C ALA A 491 -2.18 30.40 12.65
N ILE A 492 -0.94 30.41 13.13
CA ILE A 492 -0.25 31.65 13.40
C ILE A 492 -0.35 32.39 12.08
N GLN A 493 -1.05 33.51 12.06
CA GLN A 493 -0.94 34.48 10.99
C GLN A 493 0.48 35.03 11.14
N THR A 494 1.47 34.22 10.75
CA THR A 494 2.86 34.54 10.98
C THR A 494 3.12 35.81 10.19
N SER A 495 4.09 36.61 10.63
CA SER A 495 4.57 37.72 9.81
C SER A 495 5.02 37.26 8.41
N ASN A 496 5.24 35.96 8.21
CA ASN A 496 5.57 35.33 6.96
C ASN A 496 4.32 34.83 6.22
N LEU A 497 4.12 35.32 5.01
CA LEU A 497 3.02 34.90 4.13
C LEU A 497 3.32 33.62 3.36
N VAL A 498 4.55 33.09 3.44
CA VAL A 498 4.94 31.85 2.78
C VAL A 498 4.57 30.66 3.67
N PHE A 499 3.75 29.76 3.14
CA PHE A 499 3.45 28.47 3.76
C PHE A 499 4.57 27.45 3.45
N ASN A 500 4.86 26.57 4.41
CA ASN A 500 5.96 25.61 4.34
C ASN A 500 7.31 26.24 3.92
N PRO A 501 7.76 27.33 4.60
CA PRO A 501 8.94 28.10 4.18
C PRO A 501 10.28 27.38 4.37
N GLY A 502 10.30 26.31 5.17
CA GLY A 502 11.48 25.45 5.39
C GLY A 502 11.39 24.08 4.70
N PHE A 503 10.30 23.81 3.97
CA PHE A 503 10.04 22.50 3.36
C PHE A 503 9.92 21.34 4.38
N GLU A 504 9.47 21.67 5.59
CA GLU A 504 9.30 20.72 6.72
C GLU A 504 7.97 19.98 6.67
N GLU A 505 6.96 20.48 5.95
CA GLU A 505 5.67 19.80 5.89
C GLU A 505 5.82 18.38 5.32
N ASN A 506 5.28 17.39 6.05
CA ASN A 506 5.43 15.93 5.88
C ASN A 506 6.80 15.31 6.27
N ASN A 507 7.77 16.07 6.80
CA ASN A 507 9.02 15.62 7.45
C ASN A 507 9.96 14.68 6.67
N ILE A 508 9.80 14.53 5.35
CA ILE A 508 10.56 13.56 4.53
C ILE A 508 11.04 14.18 3.22
N PRO A 509 12.31 13.97 2.81
CA PRO A 509 12.83 14.39 1.52
C PRO A 509 12.02 13.83 0.34
N ARG A 510 11.27 14.67 -0.39
CA ARG A 510 10.48 14.28 -1.56
C ARG A 510 10.50 15.37 -2.67
N PRO A 511 10.19 15.00 -3.92
CA PRO A 511 10.01 15.96 -5.02
C PRO A 511 8.65 16.67 -4.99
N ASP A 512 7.61 16.07 -4.40
CA ASP A 512 6.25 16.61 -4.31
C ASP A 512 6.01 17.23 -2.92
N LEU A 513 5.97 18.57 -2.84
CA LEU A 513 5.93 19.29 -1.57
C LEU A 513 4.58 19.96 -1.31
N VAL A 514 4.14 19.91 -0.05
CA VAL A 514 2.92 20.61 0.38
C VAL A 514 3.10 22.11 0.19
N GLY A 515 2.15 22.72 -0.53
CA GLY A 515 2.10 24.17 -0.74
C GLY A 515 3.07 24.75 -1.78
N TRP A 516 3.89 23.93 -2.46
CA TRP A 516 4.83 24.39 -3.49
C TRP A 516 4.60 23.70 -4.83
N LYS A 517 4.64 24.46 -5.93
CA LYS A 517 4.47 23.97 -7.30
C LYS A 517 5.81 23.92 -8.01
N VAL A 518 6.12 22.77 -8.61
CA VAL A 518 7.34 22.57 -9.42
C VAL A 518 6.94 22.53 -10.89
N VAL A 519 7.59 23.33 -11.72
CA VAL A 519 7.29 23.44 -13.15
C VAL A 519 8.57 23.44 -13.97
N LEU A 520 8.59 22.62 -15.02
CA LEU A 520 9.63 22.62 -16.06
C LEU A 520 9.31 23.66 -17.14
N ASN A 521 10.34 24.14 -17.83
CA ASN A 521 10.09 24.93 -19.04
C ASN A 521 9.47 24.05 -20.14
N GLU A 522 8.70 24.71 -21.01
CA GLU A 522 7.98 24.04 -22.10
C GLU A 522 8.93 23.24 -23.01
N GLY A 523 8.51 22.02 -23.37
CA GLY A 523 9.26 21.13 -24.26
C GLY A 523 10.36 20.30 -23.60
N GLN A 524 10.57 20.42 -22.28
CA GLN A 524 11.53 19.59 -21.55
C GLN A 524 11.01 18.18 -21.25
N ASN A 525 11.93 17.23 -21.08
CA ASN A 525 11.61 15.88 -20.66
C ASN A 525 10.96 15.92 -19.25
N PRO A 526 9.74 15.39 -19.06
CA PRO A 526 9.04 15.41 -17.77
C PRO A 526 9.84 14.81 -16.60
N VAL A 527 10.75 13.87 -16.85
CA VAL A 527 11.62 13.27 -15.82
C VAL A 527 12.49 14.31 -15.11
N LEU A 528 12.79 15.44 -15.77
CA LEU A 528 13.60 16.52 -15.22
C LEU A 528 12.91 17.24 -14.05
N VAL A 529 11.63 16.99 -13.77
CA VAL A 529 10.95 17.54 -12.57
C VAL A 529 11.68 17.11 -11.29
N ASN A 530 12.34 15.95 -11.32
CA ASN A 530 13.17 15.41 -10.25
C ASN A 530 14.50 16.16 -10.08
N ALA A 531 14.79 17.17 -10.91
CA ALA A 531 15.88 18.10 -10.64
C ALA A 531 15.63 18.89 -9.34
N PHE A 532 14.38 19.01 -8.91
CA PHE A 532 14.04 19.53 -7.59
C PHE A 532 13.70 18.39 -6.62
N ALA A 533 14.15 18.53 -5.37
CA ALA A 533 13.66 17.78 -4.22
C ALA A 533 13.96 18.54 -2.93
N SER A 534 13.16 18.32 -1.88
CA SER A 534 13.62 18.66 -0.52
C SER A 534 14.78 17.75 -0.08
N ARG A 535 15.70 18.23 0.74
CA ARG A 535 16.96 17.54 1.13
C ARG A 535 17.25 17.72 2.61
N ARG A 536 17.86 16.71 3.23
CA ARG A 536 18.36 16.77 4.62
C ARG A 536 19.67 17.55 4.69
N GLU A 537 19.55 18.88 4.68
CA GLU A 537 20.66 19.81 4.89
C GLU A 537 20.14 21.20 5.32
N GLY A 538 19.01 21.26 6.04
CA GLY A 538 18.37 22.53 6.42
C GLY A 538 19.29 23.48 7.17
N TYR A 539 19.07 24.78 6.99
CA TYR A 539 19.86 25.84 7.63
C TYR A 539 19.61 25.88 9.15
N LYS A 540 18.34 25.83 9.56
CA LYS A 540 17.89 25.83 10.97
C LYS A 540 16.82 24.79 11.27
N SER A 541 16.47 23.98 10.27
CA SER A 541 15.51 22.90 10.32
C SER A 541 16.14 21.65 9.69
N GLU A 542 15.38 20.55 9.55
CA GLU A 542 15.97 19.33 8.98
C GLU A 542 16.06 19.39 7.46
N LEU A 543 15.05 19.97 6.82
CA LEU A 543 14.87 19.99 5.39
C LEU A 543 15.21 21.36 4.79
N CYS A 544 15.48 21.35 3.49
CA CYS A 544 15.61 22.54 2.64
C CYS A 544 15.19 22.16 1.21
N GLY A 545 14.88 23.14 0.37
CA GLY A 545 14.65 22.92 -1.05
C GLY A 545 15.99 22.84 -1.79
N GLY A 546 16.08 21.99 -2.81
CA GLY A 546 17.33 21.87 -3.57
C GLY A 546 17.14 21.51 -5.04
N PHE A 547 17.88 22.21 -5.89
CA PHE A 547 18.05 21.88 -7.31
C PHE A 547 19.33 21.09 -7.53
N SER A 548 19.26 19.94 -8.20
CA SER A 548 20.40 19.18 -8.70
C SER A 548 19.92 18.02 -9.58
N PHE A 549 20.50 17.90 -10.77
CA PHE A 549 20.29 16.77 -11.67
C PHE A 549 21.56 16.51 -12.49
N GLN A 550 21.74 15.30 -13.02
CA GLN A 550 22.95 14.94 -13.79
C GLN A 550 22.97 15.58 -15.18
N GLU A 551 21.79 15.75 -15.79
CA GLU A 551 21.60 16.31 -17.14
C GLU A 551 21.18 17.79 -17.09
N GLU A 552 21.15 18.47 -18.24
CA GLU A 552 20.67 19.86 -18.35
C GLU A 552 19.20 19.97 -17.94
N TYR A 553 18.88 20.99 -17.12
CA TYR A 553 17.51 21.24 -16.68
C TYR A 553 17.22 22.73 -16.54
N LYS A 554 15.92 23.06 -16.66
CA LYS A 554 15.37 24.39 -16.42
C LYS A 554 14.10 24.23 -15.61
N ILE A 555 14.10 24.75 -14.39
CA ILE A 555 13.05 24.41 -13.43
C ILE A 555 12.72 25.61 -12.57
N SER A 556 11.44 25.72 -12.22
CA SER A 556 10.95 26.68 -11.24
C SER A 556 10.24 25.95 -10.11
N ILE A 557 10.40 26.44 -8.89
CA ILE A 557 9.53 26.12 -7.77
C ILE A 557 8.92 27.40 -7.22
N PHE A 558 7.60 27.41 -6.98
CA PHE A 558 6.91 28.61 -6.52
C PHE A 558 5.64 28.33 -5.72
N GLN A 559 5.21 29.31 -4.93
CA GLN A 559 3.93 29.35 -4.24
C GLN A 559 3.12 30.54 -4.74
N ASN A 560 1.82 30.33 -4.95
CA ASN A 560 0.88 31.42 -5.16
C ASN A 560 0.40 31.87 -3.79
N ILE A 561 0.38 33.17 -3.54
CA ILE A 561 -0.09 33.74 -2.29
C ILE A 561 -1.22 34.72 -2.63
N PHE A 562 -2.37 34.57 -1.98
CA PHE A 562 -3.56 35.38 -2.21
C PHE A 562 -3.95 36.20 -0.98
N ASN A 563 -4.92 37.10 -1.15
CA ASN A 563 -5.47 37.96 -0.08
C ASN A 563 -4.39 38.78 0.64
N ILE A 564 -3.37 39.22 -0.10
CA ILE A 564 -2.25 39.99 0.44
C ILE A 564 -2.67 41.45 0.58
N PRO A 565 -2.58 42.04 1.80
CA PRO A 565 -2.83 43.46 1.98
C PRO A 565 -1.92 44.33 1.10
N HIS A 566 -2.43 45.48 0.65
CA HIS A 566 -1.62 46.45 -0.09
C HIS A 566 -0.57 47.06 0.83
N ALA A 567 0.70 46.68 0.65
CA ALA A 567 1.81 47.21 1.43
C ALA A 567 3.14 47.03 0.68
N ILE A 568 4.22 47.47 1.32
CA ILE A 568 5.59 47.19 0.91
C ILE A 568 6.06 45.95 1.67
N TYR A 569 6.67 45.02 0.96
CA TYR A 569 7.12 43.72 1.47
C TYR A 569 8.62 43.53 1.27
N GLN A 570 9.16 42.57 2.01
CA GLN A 570 10.48 42.01 1.80
C GLN A 570 10.34 40.50 1.57
N LEU A 571 10.98 40.00 0.52
CA LEU A 571 11.17 38.59 0.25
C LEU A 571 12.62 38.22 0.61
N SER A 572 12.82 37.17 1.40
CA SER A 572 14.15 36.70 1.75
C SER A 572 14.23 35.18 1.86
N ALA A 573 15.43 34.63 1.71
CA ALA A 573 15.71 33.21 1.90
C ALA A 573 17.19 33.02 2.28
N TYR A 574 17.54 31.89 2.86
CA TYR A 574 18.92 31.43 2.98
C TYR A 574 19.26 30.55 1.78
N VAL A 575 20.47 30.70 1.22
CA VAL A 575 20.92 29.93 0.05
C VAL A 575 22.34 29.42 0.21
N LYS A 576 22.63 28.30 -0.45
CA LYS A 576 23.96 27.68 -0.63
C LYS A 576 24.02 27.14 -2.06
N SER A 577 25.14 27.28 -2.76
CA SER A 577 25.21 26.92 -4.18
C SER A 577 26.63 26.57 -4.61
N SER A 578 26.76 25.53 -5.44
CA SER A 578 28.03 25.18 -6.10
C SER A 578 28.54 26.26 -7.06
N GLY A 579 27.64 27.12 -7.55
CA GLY A 579 27.84 27.87 -8.80
C GLY A 579 27.87 26.95 -10.03
N GLY A 580 28.11 27.53 -11.21
CA GLY A 580 28.20 26.80 -12.48
C GLY A 580 26.93 26.83 -13.33
N GLN A 581 25.79 27.17 -12.71
CA GLN A 581 24.51 27.34 -13.40
C GLN A 581 24.58 28.46 -14.46
N ASN A 582 23.85 28.32 -15.57
CA ASN A 582 23.67 29.40 -16.54
C ASN A 582 22.90 30.56 -15.90
N GLU A 583 21.87 30.23 -15.11
CA GLU A 583 21.09 31.18 -14.33
C GLU A 583 20.53 30.49 -13.08
N CYS A 584 20.59 31.17 -11.93
CA CYS A 584 19.83 30.77 -10.76
C CYS A 584 19.39 32.02 -9.98
N SER A 585 18.13 32.07 -9.55
CA SER A 585 17.57 33.25 -8.87
C SER A 585 16.40 32.93 -7.95
N MET A 586 16.20 33.77 -6.94
CA MET A 586 14.94 33.90 -6.21
C MET A 586 14.12 35.03 -6.86
N PHE A 587 12.82 34.84 -7.02
CA PHE A 587 11.95 35.78 -7.73
C PHE A 587 10.64 36.06 -7.00
N ILE A 588 10.04 37.21 -7.34
CA ILE A 588 8.63 37.53 -7.10
C ILE A 588 7.99 38.07 -8.38
N ARG A 589 6.83 37.53 -8.76
CA ARG A 589 6.06 37.93 -9.95
C ARG A 589 4.57 38.01 -9.66
N ASN A 590 3.78 38.44 -10.64
CA ASN A 590 2.33 38.59 -10.54
C ASN A 590 1.85 39.47 -9.35
N HIS A 591 2.69 40.41 -8.90
CA HIS A 591 2.43 41.29 -7.74
C HIS A 591 1.92 42.70 -8.13
N GLY A 592 1.52 42.88 -9.39
CA GLY A 592 1.07 44.15 -9.97
C GLY A 592 2.19 45.03 -10.54
N LYS A 593 3.43 44.52 -10.58
CA LYS A 593 4.61 45.12 -11.21
C LYS A 593 5.36 44.06 -12.05
N PRO A 594 6.33 44.48 -12.90
CA PRO A 594 7.22 43.53 -13.56
C PRO A 594 7.91 42.60 -12.56
N GLU A 595 8.28 41.39 -12.99
CA GLU A 595 8.99 40.42 -12.16
C GLU A 595 10.29 41.00 -11.60
N GLU A 596 10.53 40.80 -10.31
CA GLU A 596 11.76 41.15 -9.62
C GLU A 596 12.52 39.88 -9.24
N ARG A 597 13.84 39.87 -9.45
CA ARG A 597 14.71 38.71 -9.17
C ARG A 597 15.99 39.13 -8.47
N ILE A 598 16.53 38.22 -7.66
CA ILE A 598 17.90 38.30 -7.13
C ILE A 598 18.68 37.05 -7.53
N ASN A 599 19.85 37.24 -8.14
CA ASN A 599 20.70 36.15 -8.63
C ASN A 599 21.39 35.41 -7.47
N ILE A 600 21.49 34.09 -7.62
CA ILE A 600 22.18 33.19 -6.70
C ILE A 600 23.47 32.73 -7.39
N GLY A 601 24.61 33.27 -6.95
CA GLY A 601 25.93 32.85 -7.40
C GLY A 601 26.47 31.66 -6.59
N LYS A 602 27.75 31.35 -6.75
CA LYS A 602 28.45 30.41 -5.88
C LYS A 602 28.47 30.94 -4.43
N VAL A 603 28.01 30.13 -3.49
CA VAL A 603 28.00 30.45 -2.06
C VAL A 603 28.22 29.16 -1.27
N ASP A 604 29.35 29.05 -0.59
CA ASP A 604 29.75 27.81 0.10
C ASP A 604 29.04 27.64 1.47
N GLU A 605 28.59 28.73 2.11
CA GLU A 605 27.90 28.72 3.40
C GLU A 605 26.49 29.29 3.30
N TRP A 606 25.56 28.84 4.15
CA TRP A 606 24.19 29.35 4.19
C TRP A 606 24.17 30.88 4.35
N THR A 607 23.74 31.58 3.30
CA THR A 607 23.77 33.05 3.24
C THR A 607 22.37 33.61 2.97
N LYS A 608 21.93 34.60 3.75
CA LYS A 608 20.64 35.25 3.54
C LYS A 608 20.71 36.18 2.33
N ILE A 609 19.82 35.98 1.37
CA ILE A 609 19.55 36.89 0.25
C ILE A 609 18.20 37.58 0.46
N SER A 610 18.01 38.79 -0.08
CA SER A 610 16.74 39.52 0.12
C SER A 610 16.44 40.50 -1.02
N LEU A 611 15.18 40.53 -1.43
CA LEU A 611 14.55 41.58 -2.24
C LEU A 611 13.72 42.47 -1.28
N LYS A 612 14.03 43.76 -1.24
CA LYS A 612 13.36 44.74 -0.36
C LYS A 612 12.57 45.74 -1.19
N GLY A 613 11.54 46.35 -0.59
CA GLY A 613 10.81 47.43 -1.26
C GLY A 613 9.76 46.94 -2.25
N ILE A 614 9.33 45.68 -2.15
CA ILE A 614 8.40 45.06 -3.11
C ILE A 614 6.99 45.60 -2.85
N SER A 615 6.42 46.31 -3.80
CA SER A 615 5.04 46.82 -3.70
C SER A 615 4.06 45.80 -4.27
N ILE A 616 3.24 45.20 -3.40
CA ILE A 616 2.19 44.25 -3.83
C ILE A 616 0.87 45.01 -3.95
N SER A 617 0.32 45.06 -5.17
CA SER A 617 -0.90 45.83 -5.50
C SER A 617 -2.00 45.00 -6.17
N SER A 618 -1.70 43.77 -6.58
CA SER A 618 -2.64 42.82 -7.16
C SER A 618 -3.44 42.02 -6.13
N GLN A 619 -3.18 42.21 -4.82
CA GLN A 619 -3.66 41.37 -3.71
C GLN A 619 -3.20 39.90 -3.77
N SER A 620 -2.28 39.59 -4.68
CA SER A 620 -1.68 38.27 -4.85
C SER A 620 -0.25 38.40 -5.35
N CYS A 621 0.55 37.35 -5.20
CA CYS A 621 1.85 37.25 -5.86
C CYS A 621 2.27 35.79 -6.01
N GLU A 622 3.28 35.57 -6.85
CA GLU A 622 4.03 34.31 -6.89
C GLU A 622 5.45 34.56 -6.40
N VAL A 623 5.91 33.77 -5.43
CA VAL A 623 7.29 33.78 -4.93
C VAL A 623 7.93 32.43 -5.17
N GLY A 624 9.21 32.42 -5.54
CA GLY A 624 9.87 31.16 -5.90
C GLY A 624 11.34 31.27 -6.28
N PHE A 625 11.86 30.16 -6.79
CA PHE A 625 13.22 30.03 -7.31
C PHE A 625 13.23 29.47 -8.72
N TYR A 626 14.18 29.91 -9.53
CA TYR A 626 14.43 29.43 -10.88
C TYR A 626 15.88 28.95 -11.01
N CYS A 627 16.10 27.89 -11.78
CA CYS A 627 17.43 27.38 -12.09
C CYS A 627 17.49 26.89 -13.54
N ASP A 628 18.51 27.32 -14.28
CA ASP A 628 18.96 26.84 -15.58
C ASP A 628 20.40 26.32 -15.41
N SER A 629 20.58 25.00 -15.40
CA SER A 629 21.87 24.34 -15.19
C SER A 629 22.18 23.39 -16.34
N ARG A 630 23.48 23.25 -16.65
CA ARG A 630 24.00 22.27 -17.62
C ARG A 630 24.10 20.85 -17.05
N GLY A 631 23.64 20.65 -15.82
CA GLY A 631 23.74 19.40 -15.07
C GLY A 631 24.92 19.38 -14.10
N SER A 632 24.87 18.49 -13.13
CA SER A 632 25.83 18.28 -12.02
C SER A 632 26.02 19.45 -11.03
N ASP A 633 25.56 20.66 -11.34
CA ASP A 633 25.54 21.78 -10.39
C ASP A 633 24.36 21.67 -9.41
N TRP A 634 24.53 22.23 -8.22
CA TRP A 634 23.51 22.20 -7.16
C TRP A 634 23.28 23.56 -6.49
N VAL A 635 22.04 23.76 -6.04
CA VAL A 635 21.61 24.92 -5.24
C VAL A 635 20.70 24.42 -4.12
N LEU A 636 20.89 24.92 -2.91
CA LEU A 636 20.02 24.71 -1.76
C LEU A 636 19.44 26.05 -1.32
N PHE A 637 18.19 26.05 -0.88
CA PHE A 637 17.49 27.21 -0.36
C PHE A 637 16.54 26.83 0.78
N ASP A 638 16.43 27.69 1.78
CA ASP A 638 15.70 27.41 3.01
C ASP A 638 15.18 28.70 3.69
N ASN A 639 14.24 28.55 4.63
CA ASN A 639 13.66 29.58 5.48
C ASN A 639 13.21 30.81 4.68
N ILE A 640 12.32 30.58 3.71
CA ILE A 640 11.77 31.62 2.83
C ILE A 640 10.79 32.49 3.60
N GLU A 641 10.95 33.80 3.52
CA GLU A 641 10.09 34.77 4.22
C GLU A 641 9.58 35.82 3.25
N LEU A 642 8.25 35.94 3.11
CA LEU A 642 7.57 37.11 2.56
C LEU A 642 6.84 37.83 3.69
N SER A 643 7.34 38.99 4.11
CA SER A 643 6.76 39.71 5.24
C SER A 643 6.63 41.21 4.95
N PRO A 644 5.68 41.92 5.60
CA PRO A 644 5.62 43.37 5.48
C PRO A 644 6.95 44.00 5.85
N HIS A 645 7.44 44.90 5.00
CA HIS A 645 8.70 45.61 5.22
C HIS A 645 8.51 46.57 6.39
N ARG A 646 8.85 46.13 7.61
CA ARG A 646 8.98 47.03 8.76
C ARG A 646 10.24 47.86 8.55
N ALA A 647 10.08 49.17 8.40
CA ALA A 647 11.22 50.08 8.50
C ALA A 647 11.91 49.80 9.85
N GLU A 648 13.21 49.56 9.84
CA GLU A 648 13.99 49.41 11.08
C GLU A 648 13.75 50.66 11.93
N THR A 649 13.02 50.50 13.03
CA THR A 649 12.96 51.54 14.06
C THR A 649 14.34 51.58 14.68
N ILE A 650 15.15 52.54 14.26
CA ILE A 650 16.42 52.88 14.91
C ILE A 650 16.04 53.34 16.33
N PHE A 651 16.32 52.51 17.32
CA PHE A 651 16.28 52.89 18.74
C PHE A 651 17.65 53.42 19.17
#